data_AF-A0AAV4EWW3-F1
#
_entry.id   AF-A0AAV4EWW3-F1
#
_cell.length_a   1.000
_cell.length_b   1.000
_cell.length_c   1.000
_cell.angle_alpha   90.00
_cell.angle_beta   90.00
_cell.angle_gamma   90.00
#
_symmetry.space_group_name_H-M   'P 1'
#
loop_
_entity.id
_entity.type
_entity.pdbx_description
1 polymer ?
#
loop_
_entity_poly.entity_id
_entity_poly.type
_entity_poly.pdbx_seq_one_letter_code
_entity_poly.pdbx_strand_id
1 'polypeptide(L)'
;MSEIVRGSPGAVRAKHSLRLRPSLVKKRFRRGKRGGARKARVIKVICNTRINANSNSPNSVGANINNFSHFCCVDRHKHLKVGLLNTRSCRNKTYELQEIILEEELDILCLTETWLSEAGEENIIADLTPPGFSTRSFPRTGRRGGGVAFIYRSNLTSVVAKEYLATPHKTFEAASFSFSSGSSHMNITLIYRPPPYKNHQFSTSDSIRELQNLLFNQTSSHQRFLVLGDLNFHYNSEKDNGAKTLQSYLSDSNLTQIVKTPTHTSNHILDWMIVPEESLFLSETKVVDKTISDHFLIKCCIDMKKPGRNSKREIASRNLKAINREEFKSDITRALQTSDMQADTLNAILRETLNNHAPLVTRAVRSCRNAPWFNTQVKEAKRERRAAERKWNKTGLHVHREMFTSARNRFNSVVCSVKRQHYLSKLSSAGSGKELFRVTDELLGKTSGSPSTTQDQGPSSFLNFFTSKVCKIRENLNGSNGDVQHPSFAGKFLSNFQPVSEDEVKDILKNCPLKTCELDPVPSTVLKDIFDVVLPSITTIINSSLQSGIVPESFKEAIVRPLLKKAGLDSNDLKNYRPVSNLSFLSKVLERLVLKQLLKHLESNNLTENFQSAYRKHHSTETAIVSVCNDLLKGADERKVNLLALLDLSAALDTTDHEILIQRLESSFGIKDTALKWFTFYLSNRTQSVKVDGVQSEKAVLQFGVPQGSVLGPVLLTLYTQPLVYIMKKFNVQYRLYADDTQL
;
A
#
# COMPACT_ATOMS: atom_id res chain seq x y z
N MET A 1 7.39 -58.89 -10.49
CA MET A 1 6.15 -59.05 -9.69
C MET A 1 5.36 -57.75 -9.87
N SER A 2 4.57 -57.65 -10.94
CA SER A 2 3.13 -58.03 -11.02
C SER A 2 2.27 -57.00 -10.25
N GLU A 3 1.26 -56.34 -10.79
CA GLU A 3 0.51 -56.53 -12.03
C GLU A 3 -0.33 -55.27 -12.32
N ILE A 4 -0.57 -55.06 -13.60
CA ILE A 4 -1.54 -54.13 -14.20
C ILE A 4 -2.89 -54.85 -14.25
N VAL A 5 -4.03 -54.23 -13.88
CA VAL A 5 -5.32 -54.54 -14.52
C VAL A 5 -6.24 -53.31 -14.58
N ARG A 6 -6.63 -52.96 -15.82
CA ARG A 6 -7.75 -52.07 -16.20
C ARG A 6 -9.07 -52.84 -16.12
N GLY A 7 -10.19 -52.16 -15.83
CA GLY A 7 -11.51 -52.77 -15.96
C GLY A 7 -12.68 -51.77 -16.00
N SER A 8 -13.08 -51.38 -17.22
CA SER A 8 -14.45 -51.08 -17.64
C SER A 8 -14.60 -51.82 -18.99
N PRO A 9 -15.72 -52.49 -19.33
CA PRO A 9 -16.98 -51.80 -19.64
C PRO A 9 -18.26 -52.67 -19.44
N GLY A 10 -19.46 -52.09 -19.66
CA GLY A 10 -20.64 -52.92 -19.93
C GLY A 10 -21.98 -52.26 -19.60
N ALA A 11 -22.65 -51.75 -20.62
CA ALA A 11 -24.03 -51.26 -20.56
C ALA A 11 -24.99 -52.38 -21.01
N VAL A 12 -26.16 -52.51 -20.37
CA VAL A 12 -27.37 -53.10 -20.98
C VAL A 12 -28.62 -52.33 -20.53
N ARG A 13 -29.48 -52.08 -21.52
CA ARG A 13 -30.74 -51.34 -21.54
C ARG A 13 -31.92 -52.31 -21.51
N ALA A 14 -32.99 -51.97 -20.79
CA ALA A 14 -34.40 -52.22 -21.17
C ALA A 14 -35.27 -51.32 -20.26
N LYS A 15 -35.89 -50.22 -20.74
CA LYS A 15 -37.17 -50.08 -21.48
C LYS A 15 -38.39 -50.70 -20.77
N HIS A 16 -39.14 -49.87 -20.06
CA HIS A 16 -40.58 -49.74 -20.27
C HIS A 16 -41.04 -48.30 -20.01
N SER A 17 -42.00 -47.87 -20.82
CA SER A 17 -42.38 -46.49 -21.13
C SER A 17 -43.86 -46.29 -20.89
N LEU A 18 -44.26 -45.11 -20.39
CA LEU A 18 -45.55 -44.43 -20.61
C LEU A 18 -45.37 -42.96 -20.15
N ARG A 19 -44.86 -42.07 -21.03
CA ARG A 19 -45.58 -41.06 -21.83
C ARG A 19 -46.53 -40.12 -21.07
N LEU A 20 -46.12 -38.85 -20.92
CA LEU A 20 -46.93 -37.64 -21.16
C LEU A 20 -45.98 -36.52 -21.67
N ARG A 21 -46.38 -35.80 -22.73
CA ARG A 21 -45.54 -34.94 -23.60
C ARG A 21 -45.35 -33.51 -23.07
N PRO A 22 -44.14 -32.94 -23.19
CA PRO A 22 -43.97 -31.50 -23.43
C PRO A 22 -43.10 -31.21 -24.67
N SER A 23 -43.51 -30.22 -25.47
CA SER A 23 -42.88 -29.80 -26.72
C SER A 23 -41.53 -29.08 -26.52
N LEU A 24 -40.49 -29.61 -27.19
CA LEU A 24 -39.11 -29.12 -27.25
C LEU A 24 -38.90 -28.08 -28.36
N VAL A 25 -38.12 -27.03 -28.10
CA VAL A 25 -37.10 -26.53 -29.04
C VAL A 25 -35.84 -26.09 -28.26
N LYS A 26 -34.68 -26.65 -28.65
CA LYS A 26 -33.31 -26.27 -28.23
C LYS A 26 -32.77 -25.13 -29.11
N LYS A 27 -31.85 -24.29 -28.60
CA LYS A 27 -30.52 -24.09 -29.23
C LYS A 27 -29.50 -23.28 -28.40
N ARG A 28 -28.22 -23.60 -28.67
CA ARG A 28 -26.95 -23.06 -28.17
C ARG A 28 -26.45 -21.84 -28.99
N PHE A 29 -25.64 -21.00 -28.31
CA PHE A 29 -24.54 -20.08 -28.72
C PHE A 29 -24.24 -19.76 -30.22
N ARG A 30 -23.95 -18.48 -30.56
CA ARG A 30 -22.59 -17.88 -30.78
C ARG A 30 -22.64 -16.47 -31.43
N ARG A 31 -21.53 -15.73 -31.29
CA ARG A 31 -21.14 -14.44 -31.93
C ARG A 31 -20.77 -14.64 -33.42
N GLY A 32 -21.13 -13.71 -34.31
CA GLY A 32 -20.62 -13.57 -35.69
C GLY A 32 -21.40 -12.55 -36.55
N LYS A 33 -20.69 -11.67 -37.29
CA LYS A 33 -21.20 -10.57 -38.17
C LYS A 33 -21.74 -11.07 -39.52
N ARG A 34 -22.79 -10.43 -40.09
CA ARG A 34 -22.86 -9.77 -41.43
C ARG A 34 -24.32 -9.35 -41.76
N GLY A 35 -24.50 -8.19 -42.39
CA GLY A 35 -25.77 -7.70 -42.97
C GLY A 35 -26.40 -6.53 -42.20
N GLY A 36 -26.29 -5.31 -42.74
CA GLY A 36 -26.63 -4.05 -42.06
C GLY A 36 -28.14 -3.76 -41.95
N ALA A 37 -28.54 -3.19 -40.81
CA ALA A 37 -29.44 -2.05 -40.64
C ALA A 37 -29.55 -1.72 -39.14
N ARG A 38 -29.24 -0.48 -38.73
CA ARG A 38 -29.45 0.00 -37.35
C ARG A 38 -30.94 0.32 -37.15
N LYS A 39 -31.63 -0.35 -36.21
CA LYS A 39 -32.85 0.19 -35.61
C LYS A 39 -32.70 0.24 -34.09
N ALA A 40 -32.70 1.46 -33.55
CA ALA A 40 -32.80 1.72 -32.12
C ALA A 40 -34.23 1.43 -31.65
N ARG A 41 -34.41 0.82 -30.48
CA ARG A 41 -35.68 0.82 -29.76
C ARG A 41 -35.49 1.40 -28.37
N VAL A 42 -36.21 2.49 -28.12
CA VAL A 42 -36.41 3.15 -26.83
C VAL A 42 -37.31 2.26 -25.97
N ILE A 43 -36.92 1.96 -24.74
CA ILE A 43 -37.78 1.28 -23.77
C ILE A 43 -38.43 2.33 -22.88
N LYS A 44 -39.77 2.42 -22.98
CA LYS A 44 -40.63 3.27 -22.17
C LYS A 44 -40.86 2.58 -20.82
N VAL A 45 -40.42 3.20 -19.72
CA VAL A 45 -40.72 2.73 -18.36
C VAL A 45 -42.07 3.31 -17.95
N ILE A 46 -43.06 2.44 -17.71
CA ILE A 46 -44.36 2.83 -17.14
C ILE A 46 -44.32 2.47 -15.65
N CYS A 47 -44.35 3.48 -14.79
CA CYS A 47 -44.61 3.31 -13.37
C CYS A 47 -46.12 3.42 -13.13
N ASN A 48 -46.73 2.35 -12.59
CA ASN A 48 -48.11 2.38 -12.13
C ASN A 48 -48.16 2.77 -10.66
N THR A 49 -48.67 3.95 -10.36
CA THR A 49 -49.21 4.32 -9.05
C THR A 49 -50.74 4.38 -9.17
N ARG A 50 -51.45 3.45 -8.52
CA ARG A 50 -52.90 3.53 -8.34
C ARG A 50 -53.17 4.37 -7.09
N ILE A 51 -53.88 5.48 -7.26
CA ILE A 51 -54.60 6.17 -6.18
C ILE A 51 -56.08 6.12 -6.57
N ASN A 52 -56.91 5.58 -5.67
CA ASN A 52 -58.36 5.62 -5.77
C ASN A 52 -58.84 7.05 -5.51
N ALA A 53 -59.68 7.59 -6.40
CA ALA A 53 -60.43 8.81 -6.15
C ALA A 53 -61.91 8.54 -6.42
N ASN A 54 -62.73 8.68 -5.38
CA ASN A 54 -64.18 8.78 -5.44
C ASN A 54 -64.55 10.08 -4.75
N SER A 55 -65.06 11.07 -5.50
CA SER A 55 -66.16 11.99 -5.15
C SER A 55 -66.15 13.26 -6.01
N ASN A 56 -67.30 13.55 -6.62
CA ASN A 56 -67.61 14.73 -7.44
C ASN A 56 -67.83 16.01 -6.62
N SER A 57 -67.32 17.15 -7.10
CA SER A 57 -68.09 18.40 -7.33
C SER A 57 -67.17 19.55 -7.81
N PRO A 58 -67.61 20.44 -8.73
CA PRO A 58 -66.81 21.52 -9.26
C PRO A 58 -67.10 22.86 -8.56
N ASN A 59 -66.07 23.67 -8.30
CA ASN A 59 -66.11 25.13 -8.46
C ASN A 59 -64.74 25.77 -8.19
N SER A 60 -64.39 26.69 -9.08
CA SER A 60 -63.21 27.54 -9.12
C SER A 60 -63.20 28.61 -8.03
N VAL A 61 -62.02 28.96 -7.52
CA VAL A 61 -61.32 30.26 -7.62
C VAL A 61 -60.11 30.24 -6.67
N GLY A 62 -59.00 30.81 -7.12
CA GLY A 62 -57.65 30.55 -6.63
C GLY A 62 -57.31 30.99 -5.21
N ALA A 63 -56.41 30.22 -4.60
CA ALA A 63 -55.49 30.66 -3.56
C ALA A 63 -54.19 29.88 -3.69
N ASN A 64 -53.08 30.58 -3.51
CA ASN A 64 -51.71 30.13 -3.71
C ASN A 64 -51.32 29.09 -2.65
N ILE A 65 -51.32 27.79 -2.98
CA ILE A 65 -50.86 26.72 -2.08
C ILE A 65 -49.37 26.49 -2.32
N ASN A 66 -48.56 27.39 -1.76
CA ASN A 66 -47.11 27.23 -1.62
C ASN A 66 -46.74 26.62 -0.27
N ASN A 67 -47.62 25.82 0.34
CA ASN A 67 -47.34 25.09 1.58
C ASN A 67 -47.97 23.70 1.51
N PHE A 68 -47.17 22.69 1.86
CA PHE A 68 -47.48 21.26 1.95
C PHE A 68 -47.37 20.42 0.66
N SER A 69 -46.12 20.05 0.32
CA SER A 69 -45.75 18.65 0.08
C SER A 69 -44.23 18.50 -0.08
N HIS A 70 -43.49 18.76 1.00
CA HIS A 70 -42.09 18.34 1.11
C HIS A 70 -42.03 16.85 1.51
N PHE A 71 -42.50 15.96 0.63
CA PHE A 71 -42.02 14.58 0.65
C PHE A 71 -40.72 14.55 -0.14
N CYS A 72 -39.63 14.87 0.55
CA CYS A 72 -38.28 14.73 0.01
C CYS A 72 -38.04 13.24 -0.26
N CYS A 73 -38.09 12.84 -1.53
CA CYS A 73 -37.46 11.64 -2.00
C CYS A 73 -35.94 11.78 -1.78
N VAL A 74 -35.47 11.32 -0.61
CA VAL A 74 -34.07 11.38 -0.19
C VAL A 74 -33.21 10.63 -1.21
N ASP A 75 -32.33 11.38 -1.86
CA ASP A 75 -31.32 10.90 -2.80
C ASP A 75 -30.32 10.01 -2.04
N ARG A 76 -30.56 8.69 -2.03
CA ARG A 76 -29.84 7.66 -1.23
C ARG A 76 -28.31 7.61 -1.44
N HIS A 77 -27.76 8.45 -2.33
CA HIS A 77 -26.35 8.47 -2.69
C HIS A 77 -25.54 9.62 -2.06
N LYS A 78 -26.16 10.51 -1.26
CA LYS A 78 -25.48 11.72 -0.73
C LYS A 78 -25.01 11.66 0.73
N HIS A 79 -25.59 10.80 1.58
CA HIS A 79 -25.30 10.73 3.02
C HIS A 79 -24.25 9.67 3.40
N LEU A 80 -23.55 9.87 4.51
CA LEU A 80 -22.61 8.92 5.10
C LEU A 80 -23.35 7.87 5.93
N LYS A 81 -23.03 6.59 5.74
CA LYS A 81 -23.63 5.49 6.52
C LYS A 81 -22.69 5.03 7.63
N VAL A 82 -23.13 5.06 8.88
CA VAL A 82 -22.38 4.60 10.05
C VAL A 82 -23.04 3.36 10.64
N GLY A 83 -22.24 2.38 11.05
CA GLY A 83 -22.70 1.19 11.77
C GLY A 83 -22.01 1.04 13.13
N LEU A 84 -22.73 0.51 14.12
CA LEU A 84 -22.22 0.06 15.42
C LEU A 84 -22.53 -1.42 15.59
N LEU A 85 -21.53 -2.21 16.00
CA LEU A 85 -21.71 -3.62 16.32
C LEU A 85 -20.74 -4.06 17.43
N ASN A 86 -21.29 -4.57 18.53
CA ASN A 86 -20.50 -5.40 19.45
C ASN A 86 -20.25 -6.76 18.81
N THR A 87 -18.98 -7.13 18.65
CA THR A 87 -18.60 -8.35 17.94
C THR A 87 -18.39 -9.56 18.83
N ARG A 88 -18.23 -9.41 20.15
CA ARG A 88 -17.76 -10.47 21.08
C ARG A 88 -16.63 -11.28 20.44
N SER A 89 -15.52 -10.60 20.19
CA SER A 89 -14.38 -10.98 19.33
C SER A 89 -14.63 -10.87 17.83
N CYS A 90 -13.75 -10.14 17.13
CA CYS A 90 -13.75 -10.06 15.67
C CYS A 90 -12.83 -11.07 14.97
N ARG A 91 -11.98 -11.80 15.73
CA ARG A 91 -10.87 -12.62 15.20
C ARG A 91 -11.31 -13.68 14.19
N ASN A 92 -12.44 -14.33 14.42
CA ASN A 92 -12.99 -15.38 13.56
C ASN A 92 -14.17 -14.90 12.69
N LYS A 93 -14.39 -13.57 12.62
CA LYS A 93 -15.55 -12.96 11.96
C LYS A 93 -15.13 -11.89 10.93
N THR A 94 -13.85 -11.83 10.58
CA THR A 94 -13.28 -10.78 9.73
C THR A 94 -13.98 -10.70 8.37
N TYR A 95 -14.27 -11.84 7.75
CA TYR A 95 -14.94 -11.89 6.46
C TYR A 95 -16.40 -11.46 6.53
N GLU A 96 -17.13 -11.89 7.57
CA GLU A 96 -18.52 -11.51 7.78
C GLU A 96 -18.65 -10.01 8.02
N LEU A 97 -17.71 -9.42 8.78
CA LEU A 97 -17.64 -7.98 9.00
C LEU A 97 -17.37 -7.22 7.71
N GLN A 98 -16.45 -7.71 6.85
CA GLN A 98 -16.26 -7.13 5.52
C GLN A 98 -17.53 -7.19 4.67
N GLU A 99 -18.24 -8.32 4.69
CA GLU A 99 -19.49 -8.47 3.96
C GLU A 99 -20.56 -7.51 4.48
N ILE A 100 -20.70 -7.33 5.80
CA ILE A 100 -21.62 -6.34 6.35
C ILE A 100 -21.32 -4.94 5.82
N ILE A 101 -20.05 -4.53 5.83
CA ILE A 101 -19.64 -3.22 5.30
C ILE A 101 -20.09 -3.06 3.85
N LEU A 102 -19.88 -4.08 3.02
CA LEU A 102 -20.21 -4.06 1.60
C LEU A 102 -21.72 -4.14 1.33
N GLU A 103 -22.45 -4.96 2.09
CA GLU A 103 -23.87 -5.24 1.91
C GLU A 103 -24.74 -4.09 2.39
N GLU A 104 -24.41 -3.51 3.55
CA GLU A 104 -25.12 -2.35 4.12
C GLU A 104 -24.60 -1.02 3.55
N GLU A 105 -23.56 -1.10 2.71
CA GLU A 105 -22.84 0.03 2.11
C GLU A 105 -22.29 1.02 3.14
N LEU A 106 -21.84 0.51 4.29
CA LEU A 106 -21.30 1.33 5.37
C LEU A 106 -20.07 2.10 4.89
N ASP A 107 -19.97 3.33 5.37
CA ASP A 107 -18.81 4.19 5.16
C ASP A 107 -17.90 4.20 6.39
N ILE A 108 -18.49 3.99 7.57
CA ILE A 108 -17.82 3.82 8.86
C ILE A 108 -18.50 2.67 9.61
N LEU A 109 -17.72 1.72 10.13
CA LEU A 109 -18.17 0.68 11.05
C LEU A 109 -17.37 0.78 12.35
N CYS A 110 -18.09 0.99 13.44
CA CYS A 110 -17.60 1.06 14.80
C CYS A 110 -17.80 -0.29 15.48
N LEU A 111 -16.73 -0.87 16.03
CA LEU A 111 -16.74 -2.18 16.67
C LEU A 111 -16.41 -2.07 18.15
N THR A 112 -17.22 -2.68 19.00
CA THR A 112 -16.90 -2.94 20.41
C THR A 112 -16.60 -4.41 20.63
N GLU A 113 -15.90 -4.72 21.73
CA GLU A 113 -15.41 -6.05 22.07
C GLU A 113 -14.63 -6.71 20.92
N THR A 114 -13.64 -6.01 20.38
CA THR A 114 -12.81 -6.55 19.29
C THR A 114 -11.97 -7.75 19.75
N TRP A 115 -11.57 -7.75 21.03
CA TRP A 115 -10.68 -8.71 21.68
C TRP A 115 -9.32 -8.82 20.98
N LEU A 116 -8.87 -7.72 20.38
CA LEU A 116 -7.55 -7.59 19.79
C LEU A 116 -6.50 -7.26 20.87
N SER A 117 -5.23 -7.53 20.59
CA SER A 117 -4.07 -7.23 21.47
C SER A 117 -3.14 -6.18 20.86
N GLU A 118 -2.32 -5.53 21.70
CA GLU A 118 -1.36 -4.49 21.28
C GLU A 118 -0.27 -5.01 20.32
N ALA A 119 0.10 -6.29 20.41
CA ALA A 119 1.17 -6.87 19.60
C ALA A 119 0.69 -8.08 18.79
N GLY A 120 1.18 -8.19 17.55
CA GLY A 120 1.16 -9.42 16.74
C GLY A 120 -0.14 -9.74 16.01
N GLU A 121 -1.02 -8.76 15.78
CA GLU A 121 -2.33 -8.97 15.15
C GLU A 121 -2.52 -8.20 13.84
N GLU A 122 -1.43 -7.81 13.18
CA GLU A 122 -1.48 -7.10 11.90
C GLU A 122 -2.20 -7.92 10.83
N ASN A 123 -2.08 -9.24 10.87
CA ASN A 123 -2.79 -10.16 10.00
C ASN A 123 -4.31 -10.10 10.17
N ILE A 124 -4.81 -10.03 11.41
CA ILE A 124 -6.25 -9.97 11.70
C ILE A 124 -6.79 -8.61 11.27
N ILE A 125 -6.07 -7.52 11.56
CA ILE A 125 -6.44 -6.17 11.13
C ILE A 125 -6.46 -6.08 9.60
N ALA A 126 -5.45 -6.64 8.92
CA ALA A 126 -5.41 -6.72 7.46
C ALA A 126 -6.60 -7.51 6.89
N ASP A 127 -6.93 -8.63 7.53
CA ASP A 127 -8.08 -9.47 7.17
C ASP A 127 -9.43 -8.84 7.53
N LEU A 128 -9.48 -7.92 8.48
CA LEU A 128 -10.70 -7.17 8.83
C LEU A 128 -10.95 -6.00 7.86
N THR A 129 -9.91 -5.49 7.20
CA THR A 129 -9.96 -4.26 6.41
C THR A 129 -10.34 -4.50 4.94
N PRO A 130 -11.57 -4.14 4.50
CA PRO A 130 -11.96 -4.31 3.10
C PRO A 130 -11.24 -3.32 2.17
N PRO A 131 -11.22 -3.57 0.84
CA PRO A 131 -10.55 -2.70 -0.12
C PRO A 131 -11.13 -1.28 -0.15
N GLY A 132 -10.26 -0.26 -0.05
CA GLY A 132 -10.66 1.15 0.00
C GLY A 132 -11.11 1.62 1.39
N PHE A 133 -10.86 0.81 2.41
CA PHE A 133 -11.04 1.15 3.82
C PHE A 133 -9.71 1.08 4.57
N SER A 134 -9.69 1.74 5.71
CA SER A 134 -8.61 1.74 6.68
C SER A 134 -9.19 1.31 8.03
N THR A 135 -8.42 0.60 8.83
CA THR A 135 -8.82 0.15 10.17
C THR A 135 -7.89 0.73 11.21
N ARG A 136 -8.47 1.24 12.31
CA ARG A 136 -7.76 1.66 13.52
C ARG A 136 -8.34 0.90 14.70
N SER A 137 -7.48 0.20 15.43
CA SER A 137 -7.86 -0.62 16.59
C SER A 137 -7.23 -0.05 17.85
N PHE A 138 -8.00 -0.06 18.93
CA PHE A 138 -7.63 0.38 20.27
C PHE A 138 -7.89 -0.80 21.23
N PRO A 139 -6.93 -1.74 21.34
CA PRO A 139 -7.08 -2.93 22.16
C PRO A 139 -7.05 -2.59 23.66
N ARG A 140 -7.68 -3.44 24.49
CA ARG A 140 -7.61 -3.31 25.95
C ARG A 140 -6.27 -3.85 26.47
N THR A 141 -5.65 -3.12 27.39
CA THR A 141 -4.38 -3.54 28.00
C THR A 141 -4.57 -4.52 29.16
N GLY A 142 -3.66 -5.49 29.28
CA GLY A 142 -3.51 -6.35 30.45
C GLY A 142 -4.58 -7.42 30.69
N ARG A 143 -5.63 -7.53 29.86
CA ARG A 143 -6.67 -8.58 29.96
C ARG A 143 -7.24 -9.00 28.62
N ARG A 144 -7.77 -10.22 28.56
CA ARG A 144 -8.55 -10.72 27.41
C ARG A 144 -10.00 -10.21 27.51
N GLY A 145 -10.54 -9.75 26.39
CA GLY A 145 -11.89 -9.19 26.30
C GLY A 145 -11.90 -7.66 26.32
N GLY A 146 -12.89 -7.05 25.65
CA GLY A 146 -12.92 -5.61 25.39
C GLY A 146 -12.20 -5.21 24.09
N GLY A 147 -11.80 -3.95 23.99
CA GLY A 147 -11.23 -3.29 22.83
C GLY A 147 -12.27 -2.64 21.92
N VAL A 148 -11.90 -1.52 21.32
CA VAL A 148 -12.73 -0.79 20.34
C VAL A 148 -11.98 -0.59 19.02
N ALA A 149 -12.69 -0.53 17.89
CA ALA A 149 -12.07 -0.29 16.59
C ALA A 149 -12.98 0.48 15.63
N PHE A 150 -12.36 1.22 14.72
CA PHE A 150 -13.01 1.88 13.59
C PHE A 150 -12.53 1.29 12.27
N ILE A 151 -13.47 0.96 11.38
CA ILE A 151 -13.21 0.64 9.99
C ILE A 151 -13.90 1.69 9.13
N TYR A 152 -13.17 2.46 8.34
CA TYR A 152 -13.70 3.63 7.64
C TYR A 152 -13.12 3.75 6.23
N ARG A 153 -13.80 4.44 5.31
CA ARG A 153 -13.27 4.66 3.96
C ARG A 153 -11.97 5.45 3.98
N SER A 154 -10.97 5.00 3.23
CA SER A 154 -9.64 5.63 3.19
C SER A 154 -9.63 7.04 2.58
N ASN A 155 -10.70 7.44 1.88
CA ASN A 155 -10.83 8.76 1.25
C ASN A 155 -11.61 9.78 2.09
N LEU A 156 -11.95 9.45 3.34
CA LEU A 156 -12.45 10.45 4.29
C LEU A 156 -11.25 11.31 4.73
N THR A 157 -11.25 12.58 4.32
CA THR A 157 -10.15 13.53 4.55
C THR A 157 -10.02 13.84 6.04
N SER A 158 -8.77 14.01 6.50
CA SER A 158 -8.36 14.32 7.88
C SER A 158 -8.88 13.33 8.94
N VAL A 159 -8.28 12.15 9.03
CA VAL A 159 -8.42 11.28 10.20
C VAL A 159 -7.35 11.65 11.20
N VAL A 160 -7.73 12.49 12.16
CA VAL A 160 -7.06 12.47 13.45
C VAL A 160 -7.90 11.53 14.31
N ALA A 161 -7.59 10.24 14.23
CA ALA A 161 -7.93 9.34 15.32
C ALA A 161 -7.00 9.74 16.47
N LYS A 162 -7.36 10.80 17.18
CA LYS A 162 -6.71 11.17 18.43
C LYS A 162 -7.13 10.08 19.41
N GLU A 163 -6.20 9.17 19.66
CA GLU A 163 -6.08 8.66 21.01
C GLU A 163 -5.86 9.88 21.93
N TYR A 164 -6.34 9.79 23.16
CA TYR A 164 -6.34 10.83 24.19
C TYR A 164 -7.48 11.85 24.09
N LEU A 165 -8.64 11.45 24.63
CA LEU A 165 -9.31 12.33 25.59
C LEU A 165 -8.24 12.79 26.61
N ALA A 166 -8.20 14.07 26.96
CA ALA A 166 -7.13 14.68 27.76
C ALA A 166 -6.87 13.96 29.12
N THR A 167 -7.78 13.07 29.53
CA THR A 167 -7.67 12.17 30.68
C THR A 167 -8.02 10.74 30.27
N PRO A 168 -7.21 9.73 30.62
CA PRO A 168 -7.57 8.33 30.41
C PRO A 168 -8.76 7.95 31.31
N HIS A 169 -9.83 7.44 30.71
CA HIS A 169 -10.97 6.87 31.42
C HIS A 169 -10.57 5.53 32.05
N LYS A 170 -10.86 5.35 33.34
CA LYS A 170 -10.51 4.11 34.04
C LYS A 170 -11.66 3.11 34.04
N THR A 171 -12.88 3.60 33.81
CA THR A 171 -14.11 2.80 33.96
C THR A 171 -14.63 2.20 32.65
N PHE A 172 -14.23 2.76 31.50
CA PHE A 172 -14.61 2.28 30.18
C PHE A 172 -13.50 2.54 29.16
N GLU A 173 -13.56 1.83 28.05
CA GLU A 173 -12.68 2.03 26.90
C GLU A 173 -13.36 3.00 25.95
N ALA A 174 -12.63 4.01 25.47
CA ALA A 174 -13.18 5.00 24.54
C ALA A 174 -12.15 5.42 23.50
N ALA A 175 -12.63 5.65 22.27
CA ALA A 175 -11.82 6.19 21.19
C ALA A 175 -12.66 7.17 20.34
N SER A 176 -12.03 8.26 19.90
CA SER A 176 -12.68 9.28 19.10
C SER A 176 -12.15 9.30 17.66
N PHE A 177 -13.07 9.45 16.73
CA PHE A 177 -12.82 9.53 15.30
C PHE A 177 -13.39 10.84 14.76
N SER A 178 -12.52 11.84 14.59
CA SER A 178 -12.88 13.13 14.00
C SER A 178 -12.53 13.15 12.52
N PHE A 179 -13.46 13.61 11.68
CA PHE A 179 -13.27 13.68 10.24
C PHE A 179 -14.02 14.88 9.62
N SER A 180 -13.56 15.31 8.45
CA SER A 180 -14.18 16.38 7.68
C SER A 180 -14.61 15.90 6.29
N SER A 181 -15.70 16.46 5.78
CA SER A 181 -16.11 16.25 4.38
C SER A 181 -16.70 17.54 3.82
N GLY A 182 -16.00 18.16 2.87
CA GLY A 182 -16.29 19.53 2.44
C GLY A 182 -16.03 20.51 3.58
N SER A 183 -16.99 21.39 3.87
CA SER A 183 -16.92 22.34 4.99
C SER A 183 -17.45 21.78 6.32
N SER A 184 -18.01 20.57 6.33
CA SER A 184 -18.63 19.98 7.52
C SER A 184 -17.63 19.13 8.32
N HIS A 185 -17.65 19.29 9.63
CA HIS A 185 -16.82 18.56 10.60
C HIS A 185 -17.70 17.70 11.50
N MET A 186 -17.23 16.50 11.85
CA MET A 186 -17.95 15.56 12.69
C MET A 186 -16.99 14.80 13.59
N ASN A 187 -17.40 14.59 14.85
CA ASN A 187 -16.69 13.74 15.80
C ASN A 187 -17.54 12.52 16.18
N ILE A 188 -16.99 11.31 16.06
CA ILE A 188 -17.64 10.07 16.52
C ILE A 188 -16.85 9.50 17.69
N THR A 189 -17.47 9.41 18.86
CA THR A 189 -16.86 8.81 20.05
C THR A 189 -17.44 7.42 20.27
N LEU A 190 -16.59 6.40 20.22
CA LEU A 190 -16.92 5.00 20.41
C LEU A 190 -16.59 4.60 21.85
N ILE A 191 -17.55 4.02 22.57
CA ILE A 191 -17.40 3.61 23.98
C ILE A 191 -17.69 2.11 24.14
N TYR A 192 -16.88 1.44 24.94
CA TYR A 192 -17.21 0.13 25.50
C TYR A 192 -17.03 0.16 27.01
N ARG A 193 -18.14 0.06 27.76
CA ARG A 193 -18.13 -0.06 29.21
C ARG A 193 -18.39 -1.51 29.59
N PRO A 194 -17.45 -2.22 30.22
CA PRO A 194 -17.67 -3.61 30.62
C PRO A 194 -18.80 -3.72 31.68
N PRO A 195 -19.51 -4.86 31.74
CA PRO A 195 -20.51 -5.08 32.76
C PRO A 195 -19.87 -5.13 34.17
N PRO A 196 -20.61 -4.72 35.22
CA PRO A 196 -20.11 -4.78 36.59
C PRO A 196 -19.85 -6.24 37.00
N TYR A 197 -18.66 -6.52 37.54
CA TYR A 197 -18.29 -7.83 38.06
C TYR A 197 -17.66 -7.71 39.47
N LYS A 198 -17.74 -8.77 40.28
CA LYS A 198 -17.48 -8.74 41.74
C LYS A 198 -16.10 -8.18 42.17
N ASN A 199 -15.09 -8.22 41.28
CA ASN A 199 -13.71 -7.77 41.57
C ASN A 199 -13.31 -6.55 40.71
N HIS A 200 -14.26 -5.70 40.30
CA HIS A 200 -13.95 -4.47 39.57
C HIS A 200 -13.51 -3.37 40.55
N GLN A 201 -12.47 -2.62 40.19
CA GLN A 201 -11.92 -1.55 41.03
C GLN A 201 -12.83 -0.31 41.10
N PHE A 202 -13.75 -0.16 40.15
CA PHE A 202 -14.58 1.04 39.99
C PHE A 202 -16.07 0.71 40.14
N SER A 203 -16.80 1.61 40.79
CA SER A 203 -18.24 1.48 40.99
C SER A 203 -19.02 1.89 39.73
N THR A 204 -20.30 1.50 39.66
CA THR A 204 -21.21 1.99 38.61
C THR A 204 -21.32 3.52 38.64
N SER A 205 -21.34 4.13 39.82
CA SER A 205 -21.39 5.59 39.99
C SER A 205 -20.15 6.29 39.42
N ASP A 206 -18.95 5.69 39.59
CA ASP A 206 -17.72 6.22 38.98
C ASP A 206 -17.82 6.26 37.45
N SER A 207 -18.36 5.18 36.85
CA SER A 207 -18.54 5.10 35.40
C SER A 207 -19.55 6.12 34.88
N ILE A 208 -20.62 6.39 35.64
CA ILE A 208 -21.62 7.42 35.30
C ILE A 208 -20.97 8.80 35.33
N ARG A 209 -20.19 9.13 36.37
CA ARG A 209 -19.50 10.42 36.48
C ARG A 209 -18.50 10.64 35.35
N GLU A 210 -17.72 9.62 34.98
CA GLU A 210 -16.80 9.71 33.84
C GLU A 210 -17.54 9.91 32.51
N LEU A 211 -18.68 9.24 32.31
CA LEU A 211 -19.53 9.42 31.12
C LEU A 211 -20.14 10.83 31.07
N GLN A 212 -20.65 11.36 32.18
CA GLN A 212 -21.18 12.71 32.28
C GLN A 212 -20.11 13.75 31.92
N ASN A 213 -18.89 13.62 32.45
CA ASN A 213 -17.78 14.49 32.11
C ASN A 213 -17.42 14.43 30.61
N LEU A 214 -17.43 13.22 30.02
CA LEU A 214 -17.19 13.05 28.59
C LEU A 214 -18.26 13.78 27.77
N LEU A 215 -19.54 13.58 28.09
CA LEU A 215 -20.67 14.21 27.39
C LEU A 215 -20.63 15.73 27.53
N PHE A 216 -20.35 16.25 28.74
CA PHE A 216 -20.18 17.68 28.99
C PHE A 216 -19.09 18.27 28.07
N ASN A 217 -17.92 17.65 28.01
CA ASN A 217 -16.82 18.11 27.15
C ASN A 217 -17.19 18.11 25.65
N GLN A 218 -17.98 17.12 25.20
CA GLN A 218 -18.47 17.09 23.81
C GLN A 218 -19.42 18.25 23.54
N THR A 219 -20.36 18.53 24.46
CA THR A 219 -21.30 19.64 24.32
C THR A 219 -20.62 21.01 24.30
N SER A 220 -19.56 21.22 25.09
CA SER A 220 -18.81 22.48 25.10
C SER A 220 -18.04 22.77 23.81
N SER A 221 -17.74 21.76 23.00
CA SER A 221 -16.92 21.90 21.79
C SER A 221 -17.61 22.63 20.63
N HIS A 222 -18.94 22.82 20.68
CA HIS A 222 -19.78 23.40 19.60
C HIS A 222 -19.63 22.71 18.22
N GLN A 223 -19.01 21.52 18.16
CA GLN A 223 -18.90 20.71 16.95
C GLN A 223 -20.03 19.68 16.88
N ARG A 224 -20.35 19.20 15.67
CA ARG A 224 -21.27 18.06 15.50
C ARG A 224 -20.59 16.81 16.08
N PHE A 225 -21.28 16.12 16.99
CA PHE A 225 -20.75 14.90 17.59
C PHE A 225 -21.80 13.79 17.65
N LEU A 226 -21.30 12.55 17.71
CA LEU A 226 -22.08 11.33 17.88
C LEU A 226 -21.34 10.44 18.88
N VAL A 227 -21.93 10.20 20.04
CA VAL A 227 -21.40 9.21 20.99
C VAL A 227 -22.17 7.92 20.80
N LEU A 228 -21.48 6.82 20.55
CA LEU A 228 -22.09 5.52 20.31
C LEU A 228 -21.27 4.42 20.98
N GLY A 229 -21.92 3.33 21.39
CA GLY A 229 -21.19 2.24 22.03
C GLY A 229 -22.05 1.29 22.82
N ASP A 230 -21.43 0.24 23.31
CA ASP A 230 -22.04 -0.68 24.26
C ASP A 230 -21.72 -0.22 25.68
N LEU A 231 -22.73 0.31 26.36
CA LEU A 231 -22.58 0.86 27.70
C LEU A 231 -22.92 -0.17 28.79
N ASN A 232 -23.40 -1.37 28.43
CA ASN A 232 -23.88 -2.38 29.37
C ASN A 232 -24.86 -1.80 30.43
N PHE A 233 -25.69 -0.84 30.01
CA PHE A 233 -26.82 -0.31 30.78
C PHE A 233 -28.11 -0.65 30.06
N HIS A 234 -29.08 -1.21 30.77
CA HIS A 234 -30.35 -1.62 30.20
C HIS A 234 -31.27 -0.40 30.05
N TYR A 235 -31.15 0.33 28.93
CA TYR A 235 -31.92 1.57 28.70
C TYR A 235 -33.44 1.38 28.85
N ASN A 236 -33.95 0.22 28.44
CA ASN A 236 -35.37 -0.13 28.51
C ASN A 236 -35.79 -0.83 29.82
N SER A 237 -34.94 -0.87 30.86
CA SER A 237 -35.24 -1.53 32.14
C SER A 237 -35.46 -0.52 33.26
N GLU A 238 -36.64 -0.54 33.87
CA GLU A 238 -36.93 0.28 35.05
C GLU A 238 -36.13 -0.15 36.30
N LYS A 239 -35.47 -1.30 36.27
CA LYS A 239 -34.67 -1.81 37.40
C LYS A 239 -33.22 -1.32 37.35
N ASP A 240 -32.79 -0.74 36.24
CA ASP A 240 -31.41 -0.26 36.06
C ASP A 240 -31.31 1.21 36.51
N ASN A 241 -30.94 1.42 37.78
CA ASN A 241 -30.78 2.77 38.34
C ASN A 241 -29.70 3.58 37.62
N GLY A 242 -28.65 2.93 37.10
CA GLY A 242 -27.59 3.62 36.36
C GLY A 242 -28.08 4.13 35.01
N ALA A 243 -28.90 3.35 34.31
CA ALA A 243 -29.57 3.79 33.10
C ALA A 243 -30.48 5.00 33.37
N LYS A 244 -31.25 5.00 34.47
CA LYS A 244 -32.12 6.13 34.85
C LYS A 244 -31.35 7.42 35.13
N THR A 245 -30.27 7.34 35.91
CA THR A 245 -29.43 8.51 36.21
C THR A 245 -28.85 9.13 34.93
N LEU A 246 -28.38 8.29 34.00
CA LEU A 246 -27.90 8.77 32.71
C LEU A 246 -29.03 9.35 31.86
N GLN A 247 -30.21 8.74 31.83
CA GLN A 247 -31.38 9.28 31.10
C GLN A 247 -31.77 10.68 31.60
N SER A 248 -31.87 10.89 32.91
CA SER A 248 -32.12 12.21 33.49
C SER A 248 -31.06 13.22 33.06
N TYR A 249 -29.77 12.85 33.16
CA TYR A 249 -28.68 13.73 32.73
C TYR A 249 -28.73 14.08 31.23
N LEU A 250 -29.10 13.12 30.37
CA LEU A 250 -29.25 13.38 28.93
C LEU A 250 -30.35 14.43 28.70
N SER A 251 -31.51 14.27 29.33
CA SER A 251 -32.59 15.26 29.28
C SER A 251 -32.18 16.64 29.79
N ASP A 252 -31.48 16.69 30.94
CA ASP A 252 -30.99 17.95 31.52
C ASP A 252 -29.93 18.65 30.65
N SER A 253 -29.22 17.89 29.79
CA SER A 253 -28.13 18.37 28.94
C SER A 253 -28.54 18.61 27.48
N ASN A 254 -29.84 18.58 27.15
CA ASN A 254 -30.37 18.64 25.78
C ASN A 254 -29.76 17.57 24.85
N LEU A 255 -29.53 16.38 25.40
CA LEU A 255 -29.04 15.21 24.69
C LEU A 255 -30.15 14.16 24.60
N THR A 256 -30.17 13.40 23.52
CA THR A 256 -31.14 12.34 23.32
C THR A 256 -30.46 11.04 22.88
N GLN A 257 -31.00 9.93 23.35
CA GLN A 257 -30.66 8.60 22.88
C GLN A 257 -31.66 8.24 21.76
N ILE A 258 -31.16 7.80 20.61
CA ILE A 258 -32.00 7.61 19.40
C ILE A 258 -32.39 6.16 19.11
N VAL A 259 -31.81 5.18 19.79
CA VAL A 259 -32.07 3.75 19.54
C VAL A 259 -33.25 3.29 20.40
N LYS A 260 -34.43 3.20 19.79
CA LYS A 260 -35.69 2.84 20.47
C LYS A 260 -36.03 1.36 20.48
N THR A 261 -35.29 0.54 19.74
CA THR A 261 -35.57 -0.90 19.59
C THR A 261 -34.47 -1.73 20.25
N PRO A 262 -34.78 -2.93 20.78
CA PRO A 262 -33.80 -3.84 21.37
C PRO A 262 -32.58 -4.06 20.47
N THR A 263 -31.39 -4.01 21.06
CA THR A 263 -30.10 -4.17 20.38
C THR A 263 -29.43 -5.51 20.71
N HIS A 264 -30.03 -6.28 21.62
CA HIS A 264 -29.51 -7.55 22.10
C HIS A 264 -30.57 -8.67 21.98
N THR A 265 -30.12 -9.91 21.78
CA THR A 265 -30.99 -11.10 21.69
C THR A 265 -31.90 -11.32 22.92
N SER A 266 -31.47 -10.88 24.09
CA SER A 266 -32.27 -10.87 25.34
C SER A 266 -33.29 -9.72 25.44
N ASN A 267 -33.60 -9.04 24.34
CA ASN A 267 -34.62 -7.98 24.28
C ASN A 267 -34.28 -6.71 25.10
N HIS A 268 -32.99 -6.41 25.27
CA HIS A 268 -32.49 -5.21 25.93
C HIS A 268 -31.88 -4.21 24.95
N ILE A 269 -31.88 -2.94 25.32
CA ILE A 269 -31.17 -1.86 24.63
C ILE A 269 -29.89 -1.56 25.41
N LEU A 270 -28.78 -2.16 24.98
CA LEU A 270 -27.45 -2.03 25.59
C LEU A 270 -26.54 -1.08 24.82
N ASP A 271 -26.76 -1.00 23.51
CA ASP A 271 -25.96 -0.22 22.58
C ASP A 271 -26.62 1.15 22.37
N TRP A 272 -26.01 2.18 22.95
CA TRP A 272 -26.56 3.52 22.98
C TRP A 272 -25.99 4.34 21.82
N MET A 273 -26.80 5.25 21.29
CA MET A 273 -26.39 6.25 20.31
C MET A 273 -26.96 7.59 20.77
N ILE A 274 -26.07 8.49 21.16
CA ILE A 274 -26.36 9.76 21.86
C ILE A 274 -25.96 10.92 20.96
N VAL A 275 -26.88 11.87 20.79
CA VAL A 275 -26.71 13.10 20.00
C VAL A 275 -27.39 14.28 20.70
N PRO A 276 -27.06 15.53 20.37
CA PRO A 276 -27.88 16.69 20.76
C PRO A 276 -29.33 16.53 20.27
N GLU A 277 -30.31 16.95 21.07
CA GLU A 277 -31.75 16.73 20.80
C GLU A 277 -32.21 17.35 19.47
N GLU A 278 -31.69 18.52 19.11
CA GLU A 278 -32.00 19.22 17.85
C GLU A 278 -31.10 18.80 16.67
N SER A 279 -30.45 17.63 16.75
CA SER A 279 -29.53 17.16 15.71
C SER A 279 -30.27 16.75 14.42
N LEU A 280 -30.40 17.67 13.48
CA LEU A 280 -30.95 17.41 12.14
C LEU A 280 -30.01 16.63 11.23
N PHE A 281 -28.76 16.41 11.63
CA PHE A 281 -27.78 15.73 10.80
C PHE A 281 -27.89 14.20 10.83
N LEU A 282 -28.74 13.61 11.66
CA LEU A 282 -28.87 12.15 11.75
C LEU A 282 -30.25 11.70 11.26
N SER A 283 -30.28 10.74 10.34
CA SER A 283 -31.51 10.15 9.80
C SER A 283 -31.45 8.62 9.76
N GLU A 284 -32.62 7.98 9.71
CA GLU A 284 -32.80 6.54 9.45
C GLU A 284 -32.03 5.57 10.36
N THR A 285 -32.23 5.64 11.68
CA THR A 285 -31.71 4.61 12.60
C THR A 285 -32.43 3.28 12.40
N LYS A 286 -31.68 2.21 12.12
CA LYS A 286 -32.21 0.85 11.94
C LYS A 286 -31.36 -0.16 12.70
N VAL A 287 -32.02 -1.09 13.38
CA VAL A 287 -31.38 -2.24 14.03
C VAL A 287 -31.60 -3.48 13.18
N VAL A 288 -30.53 -4.21 12.89
CA VAL A 288 -30.54 -5.37 12.00
C VAL A 288 -29.82 -6.54 12.65
N ASP A 289 -30.52 -7.66 12.85
CA ASP A 289 -29.90 -8.90 13.30
C ASP A 289 -29.06 -9.50 12.15
N LYS A 290 -27.73 -9.47 12.31
CA LYS A 290 -26.76 -10.10 11.41
C LYS A 290 -26.28 -11.45 11.92
N THR A 291 -26.76 -11.88 13.08
CA THR A 291 -26.44 -13.13 13.80
C THR A 291 -24.98 -13.31 14.18
N ILE A 292 -24.13 -12.29 13.99
CA ILE A 292 -22.67 -12.35 14.21
C ILE A 292 -22.31 -12.49 15.69
N SER A 293 -23.10 -11.88 16.54
CA SER A 293 -23.07 -11.96 18.00
C SER A 293 -24.51 -11.98 18.50
N ASP A 294 -24.66 -11.97 19.81
CA ASP A 294 -25.88 -11.66 20.56
C ASP A 294 -26.30 -10.19 20.49
N HIS A 295 -25.47 -9.31 19.90
CA HIS A 295 -25.82 -7.93 19.57
C HIS A 295 -26.21 -7.77 18.10
N PHE A 296 -27.06 -6.79 17.84
CA PHE A 296 -27.55 -6.45 16.51
C PHE A 296 -26.78 -5.25 15.94
N LEU A 297 -26.66 -5.19 14.62
CA LEU A 297 -26.04 -4.05 13.93
C LEU A 297 -27.00 -2.86 14.01
N ILE A 298 -26.56 -1.78 14.65
CA ILE A 298 -27.22 -0.48 14.55
C ILE A 298 -26.62 0.27 13.37
N LYS A 299 -27.44 0.83 12.49
CA LYS A 299 -26.99 1.70 11.41
C LYS A 299 -27.77 3.00 11.38
N CYS A 300 -27.10 4.09 11.02
CA CYS A 300 -27.69 5.40 10.81
C CYS A 300 -27.06 6.11 9.61
N CYS A 301 -27.74 7.13 9.10
CA CYS A 301 -27.26 8.00 8.04
C CYS A 301 -26.92 9.37 8.64
N ILE A 302 -25.71 9.84 8.39
CA ILE A 302 -25.25 11.19 8.75
C ILE A 302 -25.36 12.08 7.51
N ASP A 303 -26.00 13.24 7.67
CA ASP A 303 -26.12 14.29 6.67
C ASP A 303 -24.81 15.05 6.49
N MET A 304 -23.92 14.36 5.79
CA MET A 304 -22.65 14.88 5.32
C MET A 304 -22.42 14.34 3.92
N LYS A 305 -21.87 15.20 3.06
CA LYS A 305 -21.53 14.83 1.69
C LYS A 305 -20.61 13.62 1.70
N LYS A 306 -21.04 12.52 1.10
CA LYS A 306 -20.19 11.35 0.92
C LYS A 306 -18.96 11.71 0.07
N PRO A 307 -17.73 11.40 0.49
CA PRO A 307 -16.55 11.60 -0.34
C PRO A 307 -16.70 10.78 -1.62
N GLY A 308 -16.27 11.35 -2.75
CA GLY A 308 -16.46 10.72 -4.07
C GLY A 308 -15.96 9.27 -4.06
N ARG A 309 -16.83 8.32 -4.46
CA ARG A 309 -16.51 6.89 -4.57
C ARG A 309 -15.19 6.77 -5.34
N ASN A 310 -14.15 6.15 -4.73
CA ASN A 310 -12.77 6.01 -5.24
C ASN A 310 -12.64 6.51 -6.68
N SER A 311 -11.92 7.63 -6.84
CA SER A 311 -11.60 8.17 -8.16
C SER A 311 -11.26 7.00 -9.08
N LYS A 312 -11.99 6.91 -10.20
CA LYS A 312 -11.56 6.05 -11.29
C LYS A 312 -10.08 6.36 -11.47
N ARG A 313 -9.19 5.42 -11.15
CA ARG A 313 -7.77 5.68 -11.37
C ARG A 313 -7.62 5.68 -12.87
N GLU A 314 -7.26 6.82 -13.42
CA GLU A 314 -6.81 6.87 -14.80
C GLU A 314 -5.46 6.16 -14.83
N ILE A 315 -5.45 5.05 -15.57
CA ILE A 315 -4.23 4.30 -15.82
C ILE A 315 -3.95 4.47 -17.30
N ALA A 316 -2.82 5.12 -17.59
CA ALA A 316 -2.22 5.09 -18.91
C ALA A 316 -1.50 3.74 -19.08
N SER A 317 -1.84 3.01 -20.14
CA SER A 317 -1.22 1.71 -20.42
C SER A 317 -1.10 1.47 -21.91
N ARG A 318 -0.07 0.71 -22.31
CA ARG A 318 0.14 0.25 -23.68
C ARG A 318 -0.23 -1.23 -23.79
N ASN A 319 -0.84 -1.64 -24.90
CA ASN A 319 -1.11 -3.05 -25.16
C ASN A 319 0.14 -3.73 -25.77
N LEU A 320 1.19 -3.91 -24.96
CA LEU A 320 2.46 -4.48 -25.42
C LEU A 320 2.34 -5.89 -26.01
N LYS A 321 1.29 -6.64 -25.62
CA LYS A 321 1.03 -8.00 -26.13
C LYS A 321 0.50 -8.02 -27.57
N ALA A 322 -0.01 -6.90 -28.06
CA ALA A 322 -0.53 -6.78 -29.42
C ALA A 322 0.52 -6.32 -30.44
N ILE A 323 1.75 -6.01 -30.00
CA ILE A 323 2.84 -5.61 -30.90
C ILE A 323 3.18 -6.80 -31.80
N ASN A 324 3.15 -6.56 -33.12
CA ASN A 324 3.71 -7.48 -34.10
C ASN A 324 5.24 -7.36 -34.07
N ARG A 325 5.91 -8.39 -33.52
CA ARG A 325 7.36 -8.34 -33.25
C ARG A 325 8.20 -8.18 -34.52
N GLU A 326 7.84 -8.84 -35.61
CA GLU A 326 8.62 -8.80 -36.85
C GLU A 326 8.52 -7.44 -37.53
N GLU A 327 7.32 -6.87 -37.59
CA GLU A 327 7.07 -5.53 -38.15
C GLU A 327 7.76 -4.46 -37.30
N PHE A 328 7.67 -4.58 -35.97
CA PHE A 328 8.34 -3.68 -35.03
C PHE A 328 9.87 -3.71 -35.21
N LYS A 329 10.48 -4.89 -35.38
CA LYS A 329 11.91 -5.03 -35.67
C LYS A 329 12.29 -4.42 -37.02
N SER A 330 11.48 -4.64 -38.06
CA SER A 330 11.73 -4.12 -39.40
C SER A 330 11.72 -2.59 -39.41
N ASP A 331 10.75 -1.97 -38.75
CA ASP A 331 10.62 -0.51 -38.67
C ASP A 331 11.81 0.12 -37.93
N ILE A 332 12.26 -0.49 -36.84
CA ILE A 332 13.44 -0.04 -36.10
C ILE A 332 14.68 -0.17 -36.98
N THR A 333 14.89 -1.31 -37.65
CA THR A 333 16.04 -1.54 -38.52
C THR A 333 16.12 -0.47 -39.61
N ARG A 334 14.99 -0.17 -40.25
CA ARG A 334 14.88 0.85 -41.30
C ARG A 334 15.18 2.26 -40.77
N ALA A 335 14.68 2.60 -39.59
CA ALA A 335 14.95 3.90 -38.98
C ALA A 335 16.43 4.07 -38.58
N LEU A 336 17.08 2.99 -38.11
CA LEU A 336 18.49 3.03 -37.72
C LEU A 336 19.45 3.20 -38.90
N GLN A 337 19.09 2.75 -40.10
CA GLN A 337 19.94 2.90 -41.31
C GLN A 337 20.13 4.35 -41.75
N THR A 338 19.21 5.24 -41.38
CA THR A 338 19.14 6.63 -41.89
C THR A 338 19.65 7.68 -40.92
N SER A 339 20.17 7.29 -39.75
CA SER A 339 20.41 8.22 -38.64
C SER A 339 21.82 8.11 -38.06
N ASP A 340 22.33 9.22 -37.54
CA ASP A 340 23.58 9.23 -36.78
C ASP A 340 23.38 8.53 -35.41
N MET A 341 24.35 7.70 -35.02
CA MET A 341 24.23 6.78 -33.89
C MET A 341 24.59 7.46 -32.57
N GLN A 342 23.69 8.32 -32.11
CA GLN A 342 23.74 8.95 -30.79
C GLN A 342 22.64 8.41 -29.87
N ALA A 343 22.87 8.48 -28.55
CA ALA A 343 21.94 7.95 -27.55
C ALA A 343 20.54 8.56 -27.64
N ASP A 344 20.45 9.86 -27.86
CA ASP A 344 19.17 10.58 -27.93
C ASP A 344 18.42 10.26 -29.22
N THR A 345 19.13 10.08 -30.33
CA THR A 345 18.56 9.61 -31.61
C THR A 345 17.98 8.21 -31.48
N LEU A 346 18.72 7.27 -30.88
CA LEU A 346 18.22 5.92 -30.61
C LEU A 346 16.98 5.95 -29.70
N ASN A 347 17.02 6.76 -28.64
CA ASN A 347 15.87 6.93 -27.74
C ASN A 347 14.64 7.48 -28.47
N ALA A 348 14.82 8.45 -29.37
CA ALA A 348 13.74 9.04 -30.17
C ALA A 348 13.11 8.01 -31.11
N ILE A 349 13.94 7.30 -31.89
CA ILE A 349 13.51 6.22 -32.81
C ILE A 349 12.68 5.18 -32.03
N LEU A 350 13.22 4.65 -30.94
CA LEU A 350 12.55 3.62 -30.14
C LEU A 350 11.20 4.10 -29.55
N ARG A 351 11.14 5.36 -29.08
CA ARG A 351 9.88 5.94 -28.56
C ARG A 351 8.84 6.10 -29.65
N GLU A 352 9.24 6.60 -30.80
CA GLU A 352 8.34 6.83 -31.94
C GLU A 352 7.81 5.50 -32.49
N THR A 353 8.69 4.53 -32.76
CA THR A 353 8.28 3.21 -33.21
C THR A 353 7.34 2.54 -32.19
N LEU A 354 7.62 2.66 -30.89
CA LEU A 354 6.72 2.13 -29.86
C LEU A 354 5.36 2.82 -29.85
N ASN A 355 5.30 4.13 -30.09
CA ASN A 355 4.04 4.87 -30.18
C ASN A 355 3.20 4.42 -31.38
N ASN A 356 3.83 4.13 -32.51
CA ASN A 356 3.15 3.65 -33.72
C ASN A 356 2.57 2.24 -33.52
N HIS A 357 3.33 1.33 -32.90
CA HIS A 357 2.93 -0.07 -32.72
C HIS A 357 2.06 -0.31 -31.49
N ALA A 358 2.21 0.49 -30.44
CA ALA A 358 1.49 0.35 -29.17
C ALA A 358 1.25 1.71 -28.52
N PRO A 359 0.29 2.52 -29.03
CA PRO A 359 0.02 3.85 -28.52
C PRO A 359 -0.40 3.82 -27.04
N LEU A 360 -0.10 4.90 -26.32
CA LEU A 360 -0.48 5.06 -24.94
C LEU A 360 -1.98 5.34 -24.85
N VAL A 361 -2.72 4.45 -24.17
CA VAL A 361 -4.17 4.60 -23.99
C VAL A 361 -4.49 4.81 -22.51
N THR A 362 -5.22 5.88 -22.21
CA THR A 362 -5.73 6.16 -20.86
C THR A 362 -7.09 5.50 -20.67
N ARG A 363 -7.24 4.76 -19.56
CA ARG A 363 -8.52 4.16 -19.18
C ARG A 363 -8.81 4.36 -17.70
N ALA A 364 -10.08 4.59 -17.40
CA ALA A 364 -10.60 4.60 -16.04
C ALA A 364 -10.73 3.18 -15.50
N VAL A 365 -9.95 2.83 -14.48
CA VAL A 365 -10.02 1.53 -13.81
C VAL A 365 -10.58 1.69 -12.40
N ARG A 366 -11.49 0.79 -12.02
CA ARG A 366 -12.01 0.71 -10.65
C ARG A 366 -10.98 0.00 -9.77
N SER A 367 -10.55 0.64 -8.68
CA SER A 367 -9.71 -0.01 -7.68
C SER A 367 -10.53 -1.04 -6.92
N CYS A 368 -10.32 -2.32 -7.22
CA CYS A 368 -10.78 -3.45 -6.43
C CYS A 368 -9.53 -4.29 -6.11
N ARG A 369 -9.34 -4.70 -4.85
CA ARG A 369 -8.35 -5.76 -4.59
C ARG A 369 -8.84 -7.02 -5.31
N ASN A 370 -7.96 -7.62 -6.09
CA ASN A 370 -8.20 -8.95 -6.61
C ASN A 370 -8.24 -9.93 -5.43
N ALA A 371 -9.29 -10.74 -5.34
CA ALA A 371 -9.34 -11.90 -4.43
C ALA A 371 -9.02 -13.15 -5.27
N PRO A 372 -7.73 -13.44 -5.55
CA PRO A 372 -7.35 -14.51 -6.46
C PRO A 372 -7.79 -15.90 -5.98
N TRP A 373 -8.01 -16.06 -4.67
CA TRP A 373 -8.53 -17.27 -4.05
C TRP A 373 -10.05 -17.44 -4.23
N PHE A 374 -10.78 -16.42 -4.70
CA PHE A 374 -12.24 -16.49 -4.82
C PHE A 374 -12.65 -17.37 -6.00
N ASN A 375 -13.08 -18.61 -5.71
CA ASN A 375 -13.41 -19.63 -6.70
C ASN A 375 -14.93 -19.94 -6.73
N THR A 376 -15.31 -20.93 -7.55
CA THR A 376 -16.72 -21.35 -7.71
C THR A 376 -17.33 -21.87 -6.41
N GLN A 377 -16.56 -22.58 -5.57
CA GLN A 377 -17.05 -23.13 -4.30
C GLN A 377 -17.49 -22.02 -3.34
N VAL A 378 -16.66 -20.97 -3.20
CA VAL A 378 -17.01 -19.79 -2.39
C VAL A 378 -18.26 -19.10 -2.92
N LYS A 379 -18.38 -18.99 -4.26
CA LYS A 379 -19.53 -18.37 -4.92
C LYS A 379 -20.84 -19.13 -4.66
N GLU A 380 -20.82 -20.45 -4.65
CA GLU A 380 -21.97 -21.30 -4.38
C GLU A 380 -22.41 -21.22 -2.91
N ALA A 381 -21.46 -21.34 -1.98
CA ALA A 381 -21.74 -21.20 -0.56
C ALA A 381 -22.31 -19.79 -0.23
N LYS A 382 -21.82 -18.75 -0.91
CA LYS A 382 -22.37 -17.38 -0.80
C LYS A 382 -23.82 -17.30 -1.28
N ARG A 383 -24.16 -17.97 -2.39
CA ARG A 383 -25.53 -17.98 -2.93
C ARG A 383 -26.51 -18.66 -1.98
N GLU A 384 -26.11 -19.79 -1.42
CA GLU A 384 -26.91 -20.53 -0.44
C GLU A 384 -27.16 -19.69 0.82
N ARG A 385 -26.11 -19.08 1.39
CA ARG A 385 -26.24 -18.14 2.52
C ARG A 385 -27.28 -17.07 2.23
N ARG A 386 -27.20 -16.42 1.05
CA ARG A 386 -28.13 -15.37 0.62
C ARG A 386 -29.55 -15.86 0.34
N ALA A 387 -29.72 -17.11 -0.04
CA ALA A 387 -31.05 -17.70 -0.20
C ALA A 387 -31.70 -17.92 1.18
N ALA A 388 -30.94 -18.48 2.13
CA ALA A 388 -31.41 -18.71 3.49
C ALA A 388 -31.72 -17.41 4.23
N GLU A 389 -30.86 -16.39 4.10
CA GLU A 389 -31.07 -15.05 4.68
C GLU A 389 -32.38 -14.41 4.20
N ARG A 390 -32.62 -14.41 2.89
CA ARG A 390 -33.85 -13.86 2.31
C ARG A 390 -35.09 -14.62 2.76
N LYS A 391 -34.98 -15.94 2.93
CA LYS A 391 -36.07 -16.79 3.43
C LYS A 391 -36.41 -16.44 4.89
N TRP A 392 -35.39 -16.29 5.73
CA TRP A 392 -35.57 -15.88 7.12
C TRP A 392 -36.16 -14.49 7.23
N ASN A 393 -35.59 -13.49 6.54
CA ASN A 393 -36.11 -12.11 6.54
C ASN A 393 -37.57 -12.02 6.08
N LYS A 394 -38.01 -12.91 5.18
CA LYS A 394 -39.40 -12.96 4.72
C LYS A 394 -40.37 -13.57 5.75
N THR A 395 -39.89 -14.49 6.60
CA THR A 395 -40.76 -15.37 7.39
C THR A 395 -40.68 -15.14 8.89
N GLY A 396 -39.55 -14.63 9.41
CA GLY A 396 -39.32 -14.45 10.85
C GLY A 396 -39.22 -15.76 11.65
N LEU A 397 -39.37 -16.94 11.04
CA LEU A 397 -39.41 -18.22 11.74
C LEU A 397 -38.04 -18.66 12.26
N HIS A 398 -38.02 -19.24 13.47
CA HIS A 398 -36.81 -19.76 14.13
C HIS A 398 -36.08 -20.79 13.25
N VAL A 399 -36.81 -21.73 12.64
CA VAL A 399 -36.23 -22.76 11.75
C VAL A 399 -35.47 -22.13 10.58
N HIS A 400 -35.98 -21.03 10.01
CA HIS A 400 -35.29 -20.33 8.92
C HIS A 400 -34.08 -19.54 9.41
N ARG A 401 -34.10 -19.04 10.65
CA ARG A 401 -32.92 -18.47 11.31
C ARG A 401 -31.82 -19.52 11.45
N GLU A 402 -32.14 -20.72 11.92
CA GLU A 402 -31.18 -21.83 12.04
C GLU A 402 -30.60 -22.26 10.68
N MET A 403 -31.44 -22.33 9.64
CA MET A 403 -30.98 -22.58 8.27
C MET A 403 -30.00 -21.50 7.79
N PHE A 404 -30.28 -20.22 8.07
CA PHE A 404 -29.38 -19.12 7.74
C PHE A 404 -28.07 -19.20 8.52
N THR A 405 -28.12 -19.42 9.83
CA THR A 405 -26.93 -19.60 10.67
C THR A 405 -26.05 -20.76 10.17
N SER A 406 -26.67 -21.88 9.79
CA SER A 406 -25.98 -23.05 9.23
C SER A 406 -25.30 -22.72 7.90
N ALA A 407 -26.02 -22.10 6.96
CA ALA A 407 -25.49 -21.71 5.66
C ALA A 407 -24.37 -20.66 5.78
N ARG A 408 -24.47 -19.74 6.75
CA ARG A 408 -23.42 -18.76 7.08
C ARG A 408 -22.16 -19.45 7.61
N ASN A 409 -22.28 -20.34 8.59
CA ASN A 409 -21.14 -21.08 9.16
C ASN A 409 -20.43 -21.92 8.09
N ARG A 410 -21.19 -22.58 7.21
CA ARG A 410 -20.65 -23.30 6.04
C ARG A 410 -19.86 -22.37 5.12
N PHE A 411 -20.43 -21.22 4.79
CA PHE A 411 -19.78 -20.25 3.93
C PHE A 411 -18.44 -19.75 4.51
N ASN A 412 -18.39 -19.43 5.81
CA ASN A 412 -17.16 -19.02 6.47
C ASN A 412 -16.09 -20.12 6.44
N SER A 413 -16.49 -21.36 6.72
CA SER A 413 -15.60 -22.53 6.66
C SER A 413 -15.00 -22.70 5.27
N VAL A 414 -15.81 -22.58 4.21
CA VAL A 414 -15.36 -22.67 2.82
C VAL A 414 -14.37 -21.55 2.47
N VAL A 415 -14.66 -20.29 2.87
CA VAL A 415 -13.75 -19.15 2.64
C VAL A 415 -12.41 -19.39 3.33
N CYS A 416 -12.41 -19.77 4.60
CA CYS A 416 -11.18 -20.05 5.36
C CYS A 416 -10.37 -21.19 4.72
N SER A 417 -11.03 -22.28 4.32
CA SER A 417 -10.38 -23.44 3.69
C SER A 417 -9.72 -23.07 2.36
N VAL A 418 -10.47 -22.42 1.45
CA VAL A 418 -9.97 -22.04 0.12
C VAL A 418 -8.84 -21.02 0.21
N LYS A 419 -8.96 -20.02 1.09
CA LYS A 419 -7.90 -19.03 1.32
C LYS A 419 -6.64 -19.69 1.86
N ARG A 420 -6.77 -20.57 2.85
CA ARG A 420 -5.63 -21.33 3.41
C ARG A 420 -4.95 -22.17 2.33
N GLN A 421 -5.71 -22.93 1.55
CA GLN A 421 -5.16 -23.77 0.47
C GLN A 421 -4.42 -22.93 -0.57
N HIS A 422 -4.99 -21.78 -0.97
CA HIS A 422 -4.35 -20.86 -1.91
C HIS A 422 -2.99 -20.37 -1.42
N TYR A 423 -2.91 -19.85 -0.19
CA TYR A 423 -1.65 -19.34 0.34
C TYR A 423 -0.65 -20.44 0.69
N LEU A 424 -1.08 -21.60 1.18
CA LEU A 424 -0.20 -22.75 1.36
C LEU A 424 0.41 -23.19 0.03
N SER A 425 -0.38 -23.27 -1.04
CA SER A 425 0.14 -23.63 -2.36
C SER A 425 1.19 -22.62 -2.86
N LYS A 426 0.95 -21.31 -2.68
CA LYS A 426 1.92 -20.25 -2.98
C LYS A 426 3.21 -20.40 -2.19
N LEU A 427 3.12 -20.63 -0.88
CA LEU A 427 4.28 -20.81 0.00
C LEU A 427 5.08 -22.06 -0.36
N SER A 428 4.41 -23.19 -0.63
CA SER A 428 5.05 -24.43 -1.07
C SER A 428 5.71 -24.31 -2.44
N SER A 429 5.20 -23.43 -3.32
CA SER A 429 5.77 -23.17 -4.64
C SER A 429 6.88 -22.11 -4.65
N ALA A 430 7.17 -21.45 -3.52
CA ALA A 430 8.12 -20.35 -3.48
C ALA A 430 9.56 -20.86 -3.63
N GLY A 431 10.22 -20.47 -4.72
CA GLY A 431 11.57 -20.95 -5.05
C GLY A 431 12.71 -20.15 -4.39
N SER A 432 12.39 -19.09 -3.63
CA SER A 432 13.40 -18.21 -3.03
C SER A 432 12.89 -17.53 -1.76
N GLY A 433 13.81 -17.14 -0.85
CA GLY A 433 13.48 -16.36 0.35
C GLY A 433 12.73 -15.06 0.03
N LYS A 434 13.09 -14.38 -1.07
CA LYS A 434 12.41 -13.16 -1.53
C LYS A 434 10.94 -13.42 -1.90
N GLU A 435 10.65 -14.56 -2.52
CA GLU A 435 9.28 -14.93 -2.87
C GLU A 435 8.46 -15.28 -1.63
N LEU A 436 9.07 -15.98 -0.66
CA LEU A 436 8.46 -16.22 0.65
C LEU A 436 8.09 -14.91 1.35
N PHE A 437 9.04 -13.96 1.46
CA PHE A 437 8.76 -12.64 2.05
C PHE A 437 7.64 -11.90 1.34
N ARG A 438 7.59 -11.94 0.00
CA ARG A 438 6.51 -11.31 -0.77
C ARG A 438 5.14 -11.91 -0.46
N VAL A 439 5.05 -13.24 -0.34
CA VAL A 439 3.79 -13.93 0.01
C VAL A 439 3.39 -13.63 1.46
N THR A 440 4.35 -13.58 2.37
CA THR A 440 4.13 -13.18 3.77
C THR A 440 3.66 -11.73 3.87
N ASP A 441 4.26 -10.81 3.13
CA ASP A 441 3.84 -9.41 3.10
C ASP A 441 2.42 -9.26 2.53
N GLU A 442 2.06 -10.03 1.50
CA GLU A 442 0.70 -10.10 0.96
C GLU A 442 -0.31 -10.56 2.03
N LEU A 443 0.04 -11.60 2.81
CA LEU A 443 -0.77 -12.12 3.91
C LEU A 443 -0.93 -11.13 5.07
N LEU A 444 0.12 -10.40 5.40
CA LEU A 444 0.11 -9.40 6.47
C LEU A 444 -0.53 -8.07 6.03
N GLY A 445 -1.03 -7.98 4.79
CA GLY A 445 -1.58 -6.74 4.24
C GLY A 445 -0.55 -5.62 4.14
N LYS A 446 0.75 -5.95 4.18
CA LYS A 446 1.86 -5.04 3.93
C LYS A 446 1.91 -4.76 2.43
N THR A 447 0.96 -3.98 1.94
CA THR A 447 0.96 -3.59 0.54
C THR A 447 2.19 -2.72 0.27
N SER A 448 2.95 -3.05 -0.78
CA SER A 448 3.96 -2.19 -1.41
C SER A 448 3.36 -0.94 -2.07
N GLY A 449 2.22 -0.45 -1.56
CA GLY A 449 1.71 0.86 -1.91
C GLY A 449 2.64 1.87 -1.26
N SER A 450 3.16 2.80 -2.07
CA SER A 450 3.66 4.06 -1.53
C SER A 450 2.65 4.54 -0.49
N PRO A 451 3.05 4.91 0.74
CA PRO A 451 2.14 5.61 1.63
C PRO A 451 1.52 6.73 0.79
N SER A 452 0.19 6.74 0.67
CA SER A 452 -0.50 7.86 0.05
C SER A 452 -0.12 9.06 0.89
N THR A 453 0.78 9.87 0.36
CA THR A 453 1.17 11.10 1.02
C THR A 453 -0.13 11.88 1.19
N THR A 454 -0.38 12.34 2.40
CA THR A 454 -1.42 13.34 2.65
C THR A 454 -1.21 14.48 1.64
N GLN A 455 -2.30 15.10 1.17
CA GLN A 455 -2.28 16.07 0.08
C GLN A 455 -1.34 17.28 0.28
N ASP A 456 -0.73 17.43 1.46
CA ASP A 456 0.13 18.55 1.82
C ASP A 456 1.63 18.39 1.45
N GLN A 457 2.11 17.21 1.04
CA GLN A 457 3.54 17.02 0.67
C GLN A 457 3.72 16.57 -0.78
N GLY A 458 3.75 17.54 -1.69
CA GLY A 458 3.99 17.32 -3.12
C GLY A 458 5.45 16.99 -3.47
N PRO A 459 5.72 16.54 -4.71
CA PRO A 459 7.06 16.18 -5.18
C PRO A 459 8.12 17.28 -4.99
N SER A 460 7.74 18.55 -5.15
CA SER A 460 8.66 19.69 -4.96
C SER A 460 9.11 19.85 -3.50
N SER A 461 8.25 19.51 -2.53
CA SER A 461 8.63 19.55 -1.11
C SER A 461 9.69 18.50 -0.79
N PHE A 462 9.52 17.27 -1.32
CA PHE A 462 10.54 16.23 -1.23
C PHE A 462 11.87 16.63 -1.88
N LEU A 463 11.82 17.20 -3.09
CA LEU A 463 13.02 17.66 -3.78
C LEU A 463 13.77 18.70 -2.94
N ASN A 464 13.07 19.74 -2.48
CA ASN A 464 13.66 20.78 -1.64
C ASN A 464 14.22 20.21 -0.34
N PHE A 465 13.52 19.28 0.29
CA PHE A 465 13.98 18.62 1.51
C PHE A 465 15.27 17.82 1.28
N PHE A 466 15.32 16.96 0.26
CA PHE A 466 16.51 16.15 -0.01
C PHE A 466 17.73 17.02 -0.36
N THR A 467 17.53 18.04 -1.20
CA THR A 467 18.61 18.97 -1.57
C THR A 467 19.09 19.79 -0.38
N SER A 468 18.16 20.42 0.37
CA SER A 468 18.53 21.25 1.53
C SER A 468 19.17 20.45 2.66
N LYS A 469 18.79 19.18 2.84
CA LYS A 469 19.43 18.28 3.81
C LYS A 469 20.91 18.10 3.49
N VAL A 470 21.26 17.88 2.22
CA VAL A 470 22.65 17.71 1.79
C VAL A 470 23.44 19.00 2.02
N CYS A 471 22.89 20.16 1.63
CA CYS A 471 23.55 21.45 1.86
C CYS A 471 23.83 21.71 3.34
N LYS A 472 22.85 21.46 4.22
CA LYS A 472 23.03 21.63 5.68
C LYS A 472 24.09 20.70 6.27
N ILE A 473 24.15 19.45 5.83
CA ILE A 473 25.20 18.52 6.28
C ILE A 473 26.56 19.06 5.85
N ARG A 474 26.69 19.56 4.62
CA ARG A 474 27.92 20.12 4.07
C ARG A 474 28.38 21.40 4.79
N GLU A 475 27.48 22.32 5.07
CA GLU A 475 27.78 23.56 5.79
C GLU A 475 28.42 23.27 7.17
N ASN A 476 27.98 22.20 7.84
CA ASN A 476 28.53 21.76 9.12
C ASN A 476 29.90 21.07 9.02
N LEU A 477 30.36 20.69 7.82
CA LEU A 477 31.64 20.01 7.60
C LEU A 477 32.81 20.98 7.32
N ASN A 478 32.58 22.30 7.23
CA ASN A 478 33.58 23.31 6.85
C ASN A 478 34.64 23.62 7.94
N GLY A 479 34.95 22.66 8.81
CA GLY A 479 35.99 22.76 9.83
C GLY A 479 37.05 21.69 9.66
N SER A 480 38.30 22.12 9.42
CA SER A 480 39.55 21.37 9.35
C SER A 480 39.95 20.74 7.99
N ASN A 481 40.83 21.46 7.28
CA ASN A 481 41.72 20.89 6.25
C ASN A 481 42.81 20.09 6.95
N GLY A 482 42.48 18.90 7.46
CA GLY A 482 43.49 17.92 7.82
C GLY A 482 44.12 17.37 6.54
N ASP A 483 45.36 17.73 6.24
CA ASP A 483 46.11 17.18 5.13
C ASP A 483 46.48 15.72 5.45
N VAL A 484 45.55 14.80 5.18
CA VAL A 484 45.82 13.37 5.33
C VAL A 484 46.70 12.98 4.14
N GLN A 485 48.02 12.95 4.34
CA GLN A 485 48.95 12.45 3.34
C GLN A 485 48.53 11.04 2.91
N HIS A 486 48.16 10.90 1.63
CA HIS A 486 47.85 9.63 1.01
C HIS A 486 49.10 9.10 0.29
N PRO A 487 49.36 7.78 0.32
CA PRO A 487 50.41 7.20 -0.50
C PRO A 487 50.12 7.49 -1.97
N SER A 488 51.11 8.00 -2.69
CA SER A 488 51.03 8.18 -4.14
C SER A 488 50.85 6.83 -4.82
N PHE A 489 49.97 6.78 -5.82
CA PHE A 489 49.74 5.55 -6.58
C PHE A 489 51.03 5.06 -7.25
N ALA A 490 51.41 3.82 -6.96
CA ALA A 490 52.54 3.12 -7.56
C ALA A 490 52.05 1.83 -8.24
N GLY A 491 51.63 1.94 -9.51
CA GLY A 491 51.11 0.82 -10.28
C GLY A 491 50.85 1.17 -11.75
N LYS A 492 50.14 0.29 -12.45
CA LYS A 492 49.76 0.53 -13.85
C LYS A 492 48.54 1.46 -13.89
N PHE A 493 48.67 2.60 -14.55
CA PHE A 493 47.56 3.56 -14.69
C PHE A 493 46.42 3.04 -15.57
N LEU A 494 45.19 3.42 -15.21
CA LEU A 494 44.01 3.29 -16.08
C LEU A 494 43.80 4.62 -16.81
N SER A 495 44.43 4.75 -17.98
CA SER A 495 44.29 5.95 -18.82
C SER A 495 43.06 5.90 -19.74
N ASN A 496 42.70 4.72 -20.23
CA ASN A 496 41.62 4.57 -21.21
C ASN A 496 40.80 3.30 -20.93
N PHE A 497 39.49 3.40 -21.12
CA PHE A 497 38.63 2.23 -21.17
C PHE A 497 38.81 1.49 -22.50
N GLN A 498 38.76 0.16 -22.43
CA GLN A 498 38.80 -0.70 -23.61
C GLN A 498 37.43 -0.73 -24.29
N PRO A 499 37.38 -0.66 -25.63
CA PRO A 499 36.16 -0.93 -26.39
C PRO A 499 35.63 -2.34 -26.09
N VAL A 500 34.32 -2.48 -26.19
CA VAL A 500 33.60 -3.71 -25.87
C VAL A 500 32.99 -4.30 -27.14
N SER A 501 32.95 -5.63 -27.23
CA SER A 501 32.28 -6.33 -28.32
C SER A 501 30.77 -6.38 -28.12
N GLU A 502 30.03 -6.61 -29.20
CA GLU A 502 28.59 -6.85 -29.14
C GLU A 502 28.23 -8.04 -28.24
N ASP A 503 29.05 -9.09 -28.22
CA ASP A 503 28.85 -10.25 -27.35
C ASP A 503 28.98 -9.89 -25.86
N GLU A 504 29.94 -9.03 -25.50
CA GLU A 504 30.07 -8.56 -24.12
C GLU A 504 28.86 -7.72 -23.69
N VAL A 505 28.39 -6.82 -24.57
CA VAL A 505 27.19 -6.02 -24.31
C VAL A 505 25.97 -6.92 -24.17
N LYS A 506 25.82 -7.91 -25.06
CA LYS A 506 24.73 -8.90 -25.05
C LYS A 506 24.71 -9.74 -23.78
N ASP A 507 25.87 -10.17 -23.29
CA ASP A 507 25.96 -10.93 -22.04
C ASP A 507 25.48 -10.09 -20.84
N ILE A 508 25.92 -8.84 -20.73
CA ILE A 508 25.45 -7.94 -19.67
C ILE A 508 23.95 -7.69 -19.78
N LEU A 509 23.43 -7.48 -20.98
CA LEU A 509 22.00 -7.28 -21.21
C LEU A 509 21.15 -8.49 -20.80
N LYS A 510 21.65 -9.72 -21.01
CA LYS A 510 20.97 -10.95 -20.58
C LYS A 510 20.94 -11.12 -19.07
N ASN A 511 22.04 -10.75 -18.40
CA ASN A 511 22.23 -10.95 -16.96
C ASN A 511 21.71 -9.77 -16.12
N CYS A 512 21.40 -8.63 -16.73
CA CYS A 512 20.90 -7.46 -16.02
C CYS A 512 19.44 -7.66 -15.55
N PRO A 513 19.10 -7.30 -14.30
CA PRO A 513 17.71 -7.28 -13.86
C PRO A 513 16.85 -6.40 -14.75
N LEU A 514 15.81 -6.99 -15.35
CA LEU A 514 14.83 -6.28 -16.19
C LEU A 514 13.97 -5.34 -15.33
N LYS A 515 14.44 -4.11 -15.16
CA LYS A 515 13.73 -3.04 -14.48
C LYS A 515 13.59 -1.85 -15.42
N THR A 516 12.35 -1.57 -15.80
CA THR A 516 12.00 -0.42 -16.63
C THR A 516 12.04 0.87 -15.82
N CYS A 517 12.74 1.87 -16.33
CA CYS A 517 12.62 3.25 -15.92
C CYS A 517 11.59 3.97 -16.79
N GLU A 518 10.93 5.00 -16.25
CA GLU A 518 10.02 5.83 -17.06
C GLU A 518 10.77 6.70 -18.09
N LEU A 519 12.07 6.90 -17.89
CA LEU A 519 12.96 7.54 -18.85
C LEU A 519 13.32 6.62 -20.02
N ASP A 520 13.14 5.30 -19.88
CA ASP A 520 13.49 4.35 -20.94
C ASP A 520 12.60 4.58 -22.17
N PRO A 521 13.16 4.54 -23.38
CA PRO A 521 12.36 4.75 -24.59
C PRO A 521 11.34 3.63 -24.84
N VAL A 522 11.67 2.42 -24.39
CA VAL A 522 10.82 1.23 -24.44
C VAL A 522 10.93 0.47 -23.12
N PRO A 523 9.89 -0.26 -22.70
CA PRO A 523 9.99 -1.15 -21.55
C PRO A 523 11.13 -2.17 -21.73
N SER A 524 11.88 -2.48 -20.68
CA SER A 524 13.05 -3.38 -20.79
C SER A 524 12.67 -4.77 -21.32
N THR A 525 11.44 -5.22 -21.09
CA THR A 525 10.90 -6.47 -21.67
C THR A 525 10.75 -6.41 -23.18
N VAL A 526 10.35 -5.27 -23.72
CA VAL A 526 10.23 -5.04 -25.18
C VAL A 526 11.62 -4.87 -25.77
N LEU A 527 12.50 -4.12 -25.10
CA LEU A 527 13.90 -3.96 -25.52
C LEU A 527 14.60 -5.32 -25.68
N LYS A 528 14.33 -6.27 -24.77
CA LYS A 528 14.88 -7.62 -24.84
C LYS A 528 14.44 -8.41 -26.07
N ASP A 529 13.22 -8.18 -26.55
CA ASP A 529 12.69 -8.86 -27.75
C ASP A 529 13.34 -8.34 -29.04
N ILE A 530 13.94 -7.13 -29.02
CA ILE A 530 14.55 -6.46 -30.18
C ILE A 530 16.07 -6.31 -30.08
N PHE A 531 16.72 -6.93 -29.08
CA PHE A 531 18.15 -6.74 -28.83
C PHE A 531 19.01 -7.03 -30.06
N ASP A 532 18.70 -8.06 -30.83
CA ASP A 532 19.39 -8.41 -32.07
C ASP A 532 19.46 -7.25 -33.08
N VAL A 533 18.44 -6.39 -33.12
CA VAL A 533 18.38 -5.25 -34.03
C VAL A 533 19.11 -4.03 -33.48
N VAL A 534 18.99 -3.77 -32.17
CA VAL A 534 19.53 -2.55 -31.54
C VAL A 534 20.94 -2.72 -30.97
N LEU A 535 21.43 -3.95 -30.85
CA LEU A 535 22.73 -4.27 -30.23
C LEU A 535 23.90 -3.56 -30.92
N PRO A 536 23.99 -3.49 -32.25
CA PRO A 536 25.07 -2.74 -32.91
C PRO A 536 25.05 -1.27 -32.52
N SER A 537 23.89 -0.61 -32.58
CA SER A 537 23.74 0.80 -32.21
C SER A 537 24.07 1.07 -30.75
N ILE A 538 23.61 0.21 -29.83
CA ILE A 538 23.93 0.31 -28.39
C ILE A 538 25.44 0.16 -28.18
N THR A 539 26.08 -0.79 -28.86
CA THR A 539 27.52 -1.04 -28.76
C THR A 539 28.32 0.15 -29.28
N THR A 540 27.92 0.74 -30.40
CA THR A 540 28.51 1.97 -30.93
C THR A 540 28.40 3.12 -29.92
N ILE A 541 27.22 3.36 -29.35
CA ILE A 541 27.02 4.43 -28.35
C ILE A 541 27.91 4.22 -27.12
N ILE A 542 27.99 2.98 -26.62
CA ILE A 542 28.83 2.63 -25.47
C ILE A 542 30.30 2.86 -25.81
N ASN A 543 30.79 2.35 -26.94
CA ASN A 543 32.19 2.50 -27.34
C ASN A 543 32.56 3.96 -27.59
N SER A 544 31.68 4.75 -28.21
CA SER A 544 31.85 6.20 -28.34
C SER A 544 31.97 6.89 -26.98
N SER A 545 31.18 6.48 -25.98
CA SER A 545 31.30 7.01 -24.62
C SER A 545 32.63 6.64 -23.96
N LEU A 546 33.02 5.37 -24.04
CA LEU A 546 34.27 4.85 -23.44
C LEU A 546 35.52 5.50 -24.06
N GLN A 547 35.53 5.71 -25.37
CA GLN A 547 36.65 6.29 -26.12
C GLN A 547 36.75 7.80 -25.98
N SER A 548 35.62 8.52 -25.94
CA SER A 548 35.62 9.99 -25.83
C SER A 548 35.78 10.50 -24.38
N GLY A 549 35.50 9.62 -23.40
CA GLY A 549 35.40 9.98 -22.00
C GLY A 549 34.16 10.82 -21.69
N ILE A 550 33.10 10.73 -22.49
CA ILE A 550 31.89 11.54 -22.34
C ILE A 550 30.68 10.62 -22.14
N VAL A 551 29.87 10.91 -21.12
CA VAL A 551 28.62 10.18 -20.84
C VAL A 551 27.46 10.88 -21.54
N PRO A 552 26.59 10.14 -22.27
CA PRO A 552 25.41 10.73 -22.90
C PRO A 552 24.51 11.49 -21.91
N GLU A 553 23.96 12.62 -22.33
CA GLU A 553 23.16 13.49 -21.45
C GLU A 553 21.90 12.78 -20.92
N SER A 554 21.20 12.03 -21.78
CA SER A 554 20.04 11.21 -21.36
C SER A 554 20.36 10.12 -20.35
N PHE A 555 21.63 9.79 -20.12
CA PHE A 555 22.06 8.80 -19.11
C PHE A 555 22.34 9.44 -17.75
N LYS A 556 22.38 10.79 -17.69
CA LYS A 556 22.65 11.59 -16.48
C LYS A 556 21.39 12.08 -15.76
N GLU A 557 20.21 11.73 -16.27
CA GLU A 557 18.92 12.04 -15.62
C GLU A 557 18.44 10.90 -14.70
N ALA A 558 17.89 11.26 -13.54
CA ALA A 558 17.30 10.34 -12.57
C ALA A 558 15.87 10.75 -12.18
N ILE A 559 14.98 9.76 -12.03
CA ILE A 559 13.69 9.96 -11.34
C ILE A 559 13.79 9.38 -9.94
N VAL A 560 13.76 10.24 -8.94
CA VAL A 560 13.81 9.90 -7.52
C VAL A 560 12.42 9.49 -7.03
N ARG A 561 12.34 8.32 -6.40
CA ARG A 561 11.14 7.84 -5.71
C ARG A 561 11.39 7.85 -4.20
N PRO A 562 10.69 8.69 -3.42
CA PRO A 562 10.79 8.66 -1.97
C PRO A 562 10.32 7.32 -1.43
N LEU A 563 11.17 6.62 -0.69
CA LEU A 563 10.85 5.32 -0.08
C LEU A 563 10.92 5.45 1.45
N LEU A 564 9.84 5.09 2.14
CA LEU A 564 9.81 5.10 3.60
C LEU A 564 10.87 4.12 4.16
N LYS A 565 11.70 4.59 5.08
CA LYS A 565 12.84 3.84 5.66
C LYS A 565 12.40 2.55 6.34
N LYS A 566 11.27 2.58 7.06
CA LYS A 566 10.68 1.44 7.77
C LYS A 566 9.16 1.54 7.72
N ALA A 567 8.47 0.40 7.64
CA ALA A 567 7.02 0.36 7.75
C ALA A 567 6.57 0.85 9.14
N GLY A 568 5.50 1.63 9.20
CA GLY A 568 4.94 2.17 10.45
C GLY A 568 5.52 3.51 10.92
N LEU A 569 6.58 4.02 10.28
CA LEU A 569 7.04 5.40 10.51
C LEU A 569 6.01 6.41 10.04
N ASP A 570 5.98 7.59 10.66
CA ASP A 570 5.10 8.67 10.26
C ASP A 570 5.39 9.10 8.82
N SER A 571 4.39 8.92 7.96
CA SER A 571 4.46 9.26 6.54
C SER A 571 4.44 10.77 6.28
N ASN A 572 4.11 11.59 7.29
CA ASN A 572 4.13 13.04 7.20
C ASN A 572 5.50 13.65 7.52
N ASP A 573 6.45 12.88 8.06
CA ASP A 573 7.82 13.36 8.30
C ASP A 573 8.74 12.98 7.14
N LEU A 574 9.19 13.98 6.39
CA LEU A 574 10.09 13.84 5.23
C LEU A 574 11.43 13.16 5.60
N LYS A 575 11.88 13.28 6.86
CA LYS A 575 13.11 12.61 7.35
C LYS A 575 13.00 11.09 7.32
N ASN A 576 11.79 10.55 7.31
CA ASN A 576 11.53 9.11 7.26
C ASN A 576 11.69 8.52 5.85
N TYR A 577 11.96 9.33 4.82
CA TYR A 577 12.10 8.86 3.44
C TYR A 577 13.56 8.79 2.97
N ARG A 578 13.83 7.85 2.05
CA ARG A 578 15.08 7.71 1.30
C ARG A 578 14.87 8.14 -0.17
N PRO A 579 15.80 8.91 -0.77
CA PRO A 579 15.71 9.31 -2.17
C PRO A 579 16.24 8.21 -3.11
N VAL A 580 15.40 7.23 -3.49
CA VAL A 580 15.86 6.16 -4.39
C VAL A 580 15.82 6.61 -5.85
N SER A 581 16.98 6.70 -6.49
CA SER A 581 17.15 7.11 -7.89
C SER A 581 16.83 5.98 -8.87
N ASN A 582 15.89 6.23 -9.77
CA ASN A 582 15.58 5.35 -10.89
C ASN A 582 16.27 5.84 -12.17
N LEU A 583 17.42 5.24 -12.49
CA LEU A 583 18.19 5.52 -13.71
C LEU A 583 17.74 4.66 -14.89
N SER A 584 17.94 5.17 -16.10
CA SER A 584 17.63 4.46 -17.35
C SER A 584 18.40 3.13 -17.47
N PHE A 585 17.78 2.17 -18.13
CA PHE A 585 18.33 0.82 -18.27
C PHE A 585 19.68 0.82 -19.01
N LEU A 586 19.79 1.58 -20.12
CA LEU A 586 21.03 1.68 -20.88
C LEU A 586 22.15 2.41 -20.12
N SER A 587 21.82 3.42 -19.31
CA SER A 587 22.80 4.06 -18.41
C SER A 587 23.42 3.03 -17.45
N LYS A 588 22.60 2.17 -16.84
CA LYS A 588 23.09 1.09 -15.97
C LYS A 588 23.93 0.04 -16.71
N VAL A 589 23.67 -0.20 -17.99
CA VAL A 589 24.49 -1.13 -18.81
C VAL A 589 25.88 -0.54 -19.03
N LEU A 590 25.96 0.74 -19.41
CA LEU A 590 27.23 1.46 -19.54
C LEU A 590 28.00 1.47 -18.21
N GLU A 591 27.34 1.82 -17.10
CA GLU A 591 27.96 1.80 -15.78
C GLU A 591 28.53 0.42 -15.39
N ARG A 592 27.84 -0.68 -15.75
CA ARG A 592 28.34 -2.05 -15.48
C ARG A 592 29.60 -2.38 -16.26
N LEU A 593 29.69 -1.93 -17.51
CA LEU A 593 30.88 -2.13 -18.34
C LEU A 593 32.06 -1.35 -17.78
N VAL A 594 31.85 -0.09 -17.41
CA VAL A 594 32.86 0.73 -16.73
C VAL A 594 33.27 0.09 -15.41
N LEU A 595 32.31 -0.38 -14.60
CA LEU A 595 32.57 -1.04 -13.33
C LEU A 595 33.40 -2.32 -13.51
N LYS A 596 33.12 -3.13 -14.54
CA LYS A 596 33.89 -4.35 -14.86
C LYS A 596 35.37 -4.00 -15.10
N GLN A 597 35.63 -2.93 -15.85
CA GLN A 597 36.99 -2.48 -16.14
C GLN A 597 37.67 -1.83 -14.93
N LEU A 598 36.93 -1.04 -14.15
CA LEU A 598 37.42 -0.44 -12.90
C LEU A 598 37.81 -1.52 -11.88
N LEU A 599 36.95 -2.50 -11.62
CA LEU A 599 37.26 -3.59 -10.69
C LEU A 599 38.48 -4.38 -11.13
N LYS A 600 38.61 -4.69 -12.43
CA LYS A 600 39.79 -5.35 -12.98
C LYS A 600 41.07 -4.55 -12.70
N HIS A 601 41.03 -3.23 -12.85
CA HIS A 601 42.16 -2.35 -12.55
C HIS A 601 42.52 -2.32 -11.05
N LEU A 602 41.49 -2.23 -10.19
CA LEU A 602 41.68 -2.26 -8.73
C LEU A 602 42.28 -3.59 -8.27
N GLU A 603 41.80 -4.71 -8.81
CA GLU A 603 42.31 -6.05 -8.53
C GLU A 603 43.75 -6.21 -9.04
N SER A 604 44.06 -5.80 -10.27
CA SER A 604 45.40 -5.95 -10.85
C SER A 604 46.48 -5.13 -10.15
N ASN A 605 46.08 -4.05 -9.46
CA ASN A 605 46.99 -3.18 -8.70
C ASN A 605 46.88 -3.37 -7.18
N ASN A 606 46.13 -4.37 -6.70
CA ASN A 606 45.91 -4.63 -5.26
C ASN A 606 45.38 -3.41 -4.48
N LEU A 607 44.47 -2.63 -5.08
CA LEU A 607 43.95 -1.37 -4.51
C LEU A 607 42.70 -1.56 -3.64
N THR A 608 42.14 -2.78 -3.58
CA THR A 608 40.94 -3.07 -2.79
C THR A 608 41.27 -3.26 -1.32
N GLU A 609 40.51 -2.65 -0.40
CA GLU A 609 40.71 -2.85 1.03
C GLU A 609 40.21 -4.24 1.47
N ASN A 610 41.07 -4.97 2.19
CA ASN A 610 40.82 -6.34 2.64
C ASN A 610 39.66 -6.42 3.64
N PHE A 611 39.55 -5.44 4.54
CA PHE A 611 38.51 -5.41 5.58
C PHE A 611 37.24 -4.64 5.19
N GLN A 612 37.10 -4.26 3.91
CA GLN A 612 35.83 -3.84 3.34
C GLN A 612 35.05 -5.06 2.87
N SER A 613 33.86 -5.27 3.43
CA SER A 613 33.00 -6.41 3.11
C SER A 613 31.83 -6.05 2.18
N ALA A 614 31.40 -4.80 2.13
CA ALA A 614 30.31 -4.44 1.22
C ALA A 614 30.77 -4.39 -0.24
N TYR A 615 29.82 -4.66 -1.14
CA TYR A 615 29.99 -4.55 -2.60
C TYR A 615 31.12 -5.41 -3.19
N ARG A 616 31.59 -6.43 -2.47
CA ARG A 616 32.59 -7.39 -2.93
C ARG A 616 31.96 -8.76 -3.17
N LYS A 617 32.50 -9.47 -4.17
CA LYS A 617 32.12 -10.87 -4.41
C LYS A 617 32.57 -11.73 -3.23
N HIS A 618 31.76 -12.68 -2.82
CA HIS A 618 32.02 -13.61 -1.71
C HIS A 618 32.04 -13.02 -0.30
N HIS A 619 31.61 -11.76 -0.12
CA HIS A 619 31.39 -11.14 1.19
C HIS A 619 29.90 -10.89 1.45
N SER A 620 29.49 -10.91 2.71
CA SER A 620 28.12 -10.62 3.16
C SER A 620 28.12 -9.91 4.53
N THR A 621 26.93 -9.52 5.01
CA THR A 621 26.77 -9.04 6.39
C THR A 621 27.15 -10.11 7.42
N GLU A 622 26.92 -11.39 7.09
CA GLU A 622 27.26 -12.52 7.96
C GLU A 622 28.77 -12.68 8.08
N THR A 623 29.51 -12.61 6.97
CA THR A 623 30.99 -12.70 7.02
C THR A 623 31.59 -11.55 7.83
N ALA A 624 31.01 -10.34 7.73
CA ALA A 624 31.44 -9.19 8.51
C ALA A 624 31.19 -9.40 10.01
N ILE A 625 29.97 -9.79 10.41
CA ILE A 625 29.61 -10.07 11.81
C ILE A 625 30.46 -11.19 12.40
N VAL A 626 30.64 -12.30 11.67
CA VAL A 626 31.44 -13.43 12.15
C VAL A 626 32.87 -12.98 12.45
N SER A 627 33.45 -12.15 11.58
CA SER A 627 34.79 -11.63 11.82
C SER A 627 34.86 -10.73 13.07
N VAL A 628 33.88 -9.84 13.27
CA VAL A 628 33.85 -8.93 14.43
C VAL A 628 33.69 -9.72 15.72
N CYS A 629 32.76 -10.67 15.76
CA CYS A 629 32.56 -11.55 16.90
C CYS A 629 33.81 -12.35 17.24
N ASN A 630 34.50 -12.89 16.22
CA ASN A 630 35.75 -13.63 16.42
C ASN A 630 36.84 -12.75 17.04
N ASP A 631 36.99 -11.50 16.60
CA ASP A 631 38.02 -10.60 17.13
C ASP A 631 37.75 -10.23 18.60
N LEU A 632 36.47 -9.99 18.95
CA LEU A 632 36.04 -9.78 20.33
C LEU A 632 36.30 -11.01 21.21
N LEU A 633 35.99 -12.22 20.71
CA LEU A 633 36.23 -13.46 21.45
C LEU A 633 37.73 -13.69 21.68
N LYS A 634 38.57 -13.47 20.67
CA LYS A 634 40.04 -13.56 20.81
C LYS A 634 40.58 -12.57 21.83
N GLY A 635 40.10 -11.32 21.81
CA GLY A 635 40.48 -10.34 22.82
C GLY A 635 40.09 -10.76 24.23
N ALA A 636 38.93 -11.40 24.40
CA ALA A 636 38.49 -11.94 25.69
C ALA A 636 39.36 -13.13 26.15
N ASP A 637 39.71 -14.06 25.24
CA ASP A 637 40.61 -15.19 25.53
C ASP A 637 42.01 -14.73 25.94
N GLU A 638 42.51 -13.65 25.33
CA GLU A 638 43.77 -12.99 25.68
C GLU A 638 43.67 -12.13 26.95
N ARG A 639 42.52 -12.11 27.63
CA ARG A 639 42.23 -11.31 28.83
C ARG A 639 42.41 -9.80 28.62
N LYS A 640 42.17 -9.32 27.40
CA LYS A 640 42.16 -7.89 27.05
C LYS A 640 40.77 -7.29 27.29
N VAL A 641 40.73 -5.97 27.44
CA VAL A 641 39.48 -5.21 27.42
C VAL A 641 39.09 -4.95 25.96
N ASN A 642 37.87 -5.34 25.59
CA ASN A 642 37.33 -5.09 24.26
C ASN A 642 36.48 -3.82 24.27
N LEU A 643 36.78 -2.91 23.34
CA LEU A 643 35.97 -1.72 23.07
C LEU A 643 35.57 -1.78 21.60
N LEU A 644 34.27 -1.65 21.31
CA LEU A 644 33.74 -1.60 19.95
C LEU A 644 33.10 -0.24 19.72
N ALA A 645 33.62 0.53 18.77
CA ALA A 645 33.01 1.78 18.34
C ALA A 645 32.33 1.62 16.97
N LEU A 646 31.07 2.04 16.88
CA LEU A 646 30.26 1.96 15.67
C LEU A 646 30.03 3.37 15.13
N LEU A 647 30.56 3.64 13.93
CA LEU A 647 30.46 4.93 13.25
C LEU A 647 29.54 4.80 12.03
N ASP A 648 28.56 5.70 11.94
CA ASP A 648 27.59 5.79 10.84
C ASP A 648 27.71 7.15 10.17
N LEU A 649 27.77 7.16 8.83
CA LEU A 649 27.89 8.38 8.04
C LEU A 649 26.52 8.89 7.62
N SER A 650 26.22 10.15 7.97
CA SER A 650 24.97 10.79 7.58
C SER A 650 24.89 11.00 6.06
N ALA A 651 24.01 10.22 5.41
CA ALA A 651 23.69 10.35 3.98
C ALA A 651 24.93 10.22 3.06
N ALA A 652 25.79 9.23 3.32
CA ALA A 652 27.11 9.09 2.68
C ALA A 652 27.10 9.18 1.14
N LEU A 653 26.15 8.50 0.47
CA LEU A 653 26.03 8.56 -0.99
C LEU A 653 25.60 9.95 -1.47
N ASP A 654 24.78 10.68 -0.73
CA ASP A 654 24.26 11.99 -1.11
C ASP A 654 25.27 13.13 -0.85
N THR A 655 26.24 12.90 0.05
CA THR A 655 27.20 13.93 0.53
C THR A 655 28.61 13.77 -0.06
N THR A 656 28.83 12.79 -0.93
CA THR A 656 30.14 12.56 -1.58
C THR A 656 30.53 13.76 -2.43
N ASP A 657 31.67 14.37 -2.13
CA ASP A 657 32.19 15.52 -2.87
C ASP A 657 32.82 15.06 -4.20
N HIS A 658 32.40 15.67 -5.31
CA HIS A 658 32.85 15.27 -6.65
C HIS A 658 34.32 15.60 -6.87
N GLU A 659 34.80 16.77 -6.43
CA GLU A 659 36.18 17.20 -6.65
C GLU A 659 37.14 16.32 -5.86
N ILE A 660 36.83 16.07 -4.58
CA ILE A 660 37.62 15.17 -3.73
C ILE A 660 37.63 13.74 -4.31
N LEU A 661 36.48 13.26 -4.80
CA LEU A 661 36.41 11.93 -5.41
C LEU A 661 37.30 11.86 -6.66
N ILE A 662 37.20 12.81 -7.58
CA ILE A 662 38.03 12.86 -8.80
C ILE A 662 39.52 12.93 -8.45
N GLN A 663 39.91 13.81 -7.51
CA GLN A 663 41.30 13.94 -7.06
C GLN A 663 41.83 12.61 -6.48
N ARG A 664 41.00 11.87 -5.72
CA ARG A 664 41.37 10.57 -5.17
C ARG A 664 41.52 9.51 -6.25
N LEU A 665 40.59 9.44 -7.20
CA LEU A 665 40.66 8.52 -8.36
C LEU A 665 41.96 8.70 -9.12
N GLU A 666 42.40 9.96 -9.30
CA GLU A 666 43.66 10.26 -9.96
C GLU A 666 44.88 9.90 -9.10
N SER A 667 44.97 10.46 -7.89
CA SER A 667 46.18 10.41 -7.07
C SER A 667 46.42 9.06 -6.38
N SER A 668 45.34 8.43 -5.88
CA SER A 668 45.42 7.23 -5.04
C SER A 668 45.11 5.94 -5.81
N PHE A 669 44.31 6.04 -6.88
CA PHE A 669 43.90 4.86 -7.67
C PHE A 669 44.49 4.83 -9.08
N GLY A 670 45.26 5.84 -9.49
CA GLY A 670 45.97 5.81 -10.77
C GLY A 670 45.05 5.86 -11.98
N ILE A 671 43.91 6.53 -11.90
CA ILE A 671 43.00 6.72 -13.04
C ILE A 671 43.33 8.05 -13.71
N LYS A 672 43.65 8.04 -15.00
CA LYS A 672 44.13 9.22 -15.74
C LYS A 672 43.41 9.40 -17.07
N ASP A 673 43.73 10.51 -17.75
CA ASP A 673 43.36 10.79 -19.13
C ASP A 673 41.86 10.62 -19.41
N THR A 674 41.51 9.89 -20.47
CA THR A 674 40.14 9.64 -20.93
C THR A 674 39.29 8.93 -19.87
N ALA A 675 39.87 8.00 -19.11
CA ALA A 675 39.15 7.29 -18.07
C ALA A 675 38.78 8.21 -16.90
N LEU A 676 39.69 9.09 -16.47
CA LEU A 676 39.41 10.11 -15.45
C LEU A 676 38.36 11.10 -15.96
N LYS A 677 38.52 11.57 -17.21
CA LYS A 677 37.55 12.44 -17.89
C LYS A 677 36.15 11.84 -17.88
N TRP A 678 36.02 10.54 -18.13
CA TRP A 678 34.73 9.84 -18.07
C TRP A 678 34.07 9.93 -16.70
N PHE A 679 34.81 9.72 -15.60
CA PHE A 679 34.26 9.87 -14.25
C PHE A 679 33.85 11.32 -13.95
N THR A 680 34.66 12.29 -14.39
CA THR A 680 34.32 13.72 -14.27
C THR A 680 33.02 14.06 -15.02
N PHE A 681 32.87 13.58 -16.26
CA PHE A 681 31.63 13.74 -17.03
C PHE A 681 30.44 12.94 -16.47
N TYR A 682 30.69 11.79 -15.88
CA TYR A 682 29.66 10.96 -15.25
C TYR A 682 29.02 11.66 -14.04
N LEU A 683 29.81 12.37 -13.23
CA LEU A 683 29.38 13.07 -12.02
C LEU A 683 28.83 14.49 -12.29
N SER A 684 29.38 15.19 -13.28
CA SER A 684 29.00 16.56 -13.62
C SER A 684 27.64 16.69 -14.33
N ASN A 685 26.96 17.81 -14.07
CA ASN A 685 25.70 18.20 -14.72
C ASN A 685 24.59 17.12 -14.65
N ARG A 686 24.64 16.24 -13.66
CA ARG A 686 23.57 15.27 -13.44
C ARG A 686 22.32 15.97 -12.95
N THR A 687 21.15 15.50 -13.39
CA THR A 687 19.87 16.05 -12.96
C THR A 687 18.99 14.99 -12.32
N GLN A 688 18.19 15.43 -11.35
CA GLN A 688 17.20 14.59 -10.70
C GLN A 688 15.85 15.31 -10.59
N SER A 689 14.77 14.53 -10.64
CA SER A 689 13.41 15.00 -10.33
C SER A 689 12.73 13.99 -9.42
N VAL A 690 11.85 14.46 -8.53
CA VAL A 690 11.12 13.58 -7.60
C VAL A 690 9.75 13.25 -8.18
N LYS A 691 9.31 11.99 -8.06
CA LYS A 691 7.97 11.56 -8.48
C LYS A 691 7.20 10.89 -7.35
N VAL A 692 6.03 11.46 -7.01
CA VAL A 692 5.10 10.97 -5.96
C VAL A 692 3.70 10.87 -6.56
N ASP A 693 3.06 9.71 -6.40
CA ASP A 693 1.67 9.45 -6.85
C ASP A 693 1.33 9.86 -8.29
N GLY A 694 2.32 9.84 -9.18
CA GLY A 694 2.17 10.16 -10.61
C GLY A 694 2.51 11.60 -10.97
N VAL A 695 2.65 12.49 -9.99
CA VAL A 695 3.10 13.88 -10.17
C VAL A 695 4.62 13.94 -10.04
N GLN A 696 5.27 14.72 -10.91
CA GLN A 696 6.72 14.88 -10.95
C GLN A 696 7.10 16.34 -10.67
N SER A 697 8.19 16.55 -9.93
CA SER A 697 8.74 17.88 -9.67
C SER A 697 9.49 18.43 -10.88
N GLU A 698 9.94 19.68 -10.76
CA GLU A 698 10.99 20.23 -11.62
C GLU A 698 12.31 19.44 -11.48
N LYS A 699 13.20 19.64 -12.46
CA LYS A 699 14.54 19.08 -12.45
C LYS A 699 15.46 19.94 -11.59
N ALA A 700 16.29 19.31 -10.77
CA ALA A 700 17.38 19.96 -10.05
C ALA A 700 18.72 19.31 -10.41
N VAL A 701 19.79 20.10 -10.40
CA VAL A 701 21.15 19.60 -10.58
C VAL A 701 21.62 18.92 -9.30
N LEU A 702 22.25 17.76 -9.45
CA LEU A 702 22.87 17.02 -8.35
C LEU A 702 24.30 17.54 -8.15
N GLN A 703 24.46 18.51 -7.25
CA GLN A 703 25.75 19.16 -6.97
C GLN A 703 26.74 18.26 -6.22
N PHE A 704 26.22 17.35 -5.39
CA PHE A 704 27.01 16.44 -4.57
C PHE A 704 26.40 15.04 -4.62
N GLY A 705 27.23 14.06 -4.30
CA GLY A 705 26.80 12.69 -4.15
C GLY A 705 26.79 11.89 -5.44
N VAL A 706 26.54 10.60 -5.28
CA VAL A 706 26.31 9.63 -6.36
C VAL A 706 24.88 9.13 -6.27
N PRO A 707 24.17 8.92 -7.40
CA PRO A 707 22.75 8.56 -7.35
C PRO A 707 22.50 7.26 -6.57
N GLN A 708 21.61 7.30 -5.58
CA GLN A 708 21.23 6.14 -4.77
C GLN A 708 20.40 5.13 -5.60
N GLY A 709 21.10 4.21 -6.27
CA GLY A 709 20.51 3.29 -7.26
C GLY A 709 21.34 3.15 -8.54
N SER A 710 22.44 3.91 -8.65
CA SER A 710 23.51 3.69 -9.61
C SER A 710 24.26 2.39 -9.34
N VAL A 711 24.89 1.86 -10.38
CA VAL A 711 25.74 0.66 -10.33
C VAL A 711 27.13 1.06 -9.83
N LEU A 712 27.65 2.23 -10.25
CA LEU A 712 28.97 2.71 -9.85
C LEU A 712 29.00 3.34 -8.45
N GLY A 713 27.92 4.01 -8.02
CA GLY A 713 27.89 4.78 -6.77
C GLY A 713 28.40 4.03 -5.53
N PRO A 714 27.96 2.79 -5.28
CA PRO A 714 28.46 1.99 -4.16
C PRO A 714 29.98 1.83 -4.13
N VAL A 715 30.61 1.52 -5.27
CA VAL A 715 32.06 1.31 -5.35
C VAL A 715 32.78 2.65 -5.25
N LEU A 716 32.28 3.69 -5.91
CA LEU A 716 32.85 5.04 -5.80
C LEU A 716 32.86 5.54 -4.35
N LEU A 717 31.82 5.25 -3.56
CA LEU A 717 31.79 5.57 -2.13
C LEU A 717 32.89 4.83 -1.36
N THR A 718 33.10 3.54 -1.62
CA THR A 718 34.17 2.78 -0.93
C THR A 718 35.56 3.32 -1.24
N LEU A 719 35.80 3.75 -2.49
CA LEU A 719 37.05 4.40 -2.89
C LEU A 719 37.18 5.79 -2.24
N TYR A 720 36.06 6.52 -2.14
CA TYR A 720 36.01 7.80 -1.46
C TYR A 720 36.39 7.68 0.03
N THR A 721 35.90 6.68 0.76
CA THR A 721 36.16 6.54 2.20
C THR A 721 37.48 5.84 2.54
N GLN A 722 38.23 5.34 1.54
CA GLN A 722 39.49 4.61 1.75
C GLN A 722 40.53 5.33 2.61
N PRO A 723 40.67 6.66 2.57
CA PRO A 723 41.53 7.41 3.50
C PRO A 723 41.36 7.10 4.98
N LEU A 724 40.14 6.79 5.43
CA LEU A 724 39.88 6.41 6.82
C LEU A 724 40.74 5.22 7.23
N VAL A 725 41.00 4.30 6.30
CA VAL A 725 41.81 3.12 6.54
C VAL A 725 43.26 3.46 6.87
N TYR A 726 43.85 4.44 6.18
CA TYR A 726 45.21 4.86 6.47
C TYR A 726 45.32 5.49 7.87
N ILE A 727 44.29 6.23 8.29
CA ILE A 727 44.21 6.79 9.64
C ILE A 727 44.11 5.65 10.67
N MET A 728 43.19 4.71 10.49
CA MET A 728 43.02 3.58 11.41
C MET A 728 44.30 2.73 11.53
N LYS A 729 44.95 2.43 10.40
CA LYS A 729 46.25 1.73 10.37
C LYS A 729 47.35 2.52 11.08
N LYS A 730 47.41 3.84 10.88
CA LYS A 730 48.39 4.73 11.53
C LYS A 730 48.30 4.69 13.06
N PHE A 731 47.09 4.57 13.60
CA PHE A 731 46.85 4.46 15.04
C PHE A 731 46.79 3.01 15.54
N ASN A 732 47.10 2.01 14.70
CA ASN A 732 47.03 0.58 15.01
C ASN A 732 45.67 0.14 15.57
N VAL A 733 44.58 0.73 15.05
CA VAL A 733 43.20 0.40 15.41
C VAL A 733 42.72 -0.73 14.50
N GLN A 734 42.15 -1.79 15.09
CA GLN A 734 41.47 -2.83 14.30
C GLN A 734 40.18 -2.27 13.73
N TYR A 735 39.78 -2.71 12.54
CA TYR A 735 38.56 -2.17 11.94
C TYR A 735 37.89 -3.16 11.00
N ARG A 736 36.58 -2.96 10.80
CA ARG A 736 35.77 -3.62 9.78
C ARG A 736 34.86 -2.60 9.10
N LEU A 737 34.84 -2.64 7.77
CA LEU A 737 34.01 -1.74 6.97
C LEU A 737 32.90 -2.53 6.28
N TYR A 738 31.70 -1.94 6.27
CA TYR A 738 30.58 -2.40 5.47
C TYR A 738 29.91 -1.19 4.81
N ALA A 739 30.33 -0.90 3.58
CA ALA A 739 29.92 0.30 2.85
C ALA A 739 30.39 1.56 3.60
N ASP A 740 29.46 2.37 4.09
CA ASP A 740 29.68 3.53 4.94
C ASP A 740 29.80 3.20 6.44
N ASP A 741 29.25 2.08 6.90
CA ASP A 741 29.36 1.65 8.30
C ASP A 741 30.81 1.27 8.63
N THR A 742 31.37 1.92 9.64
CA THR A 742 32.74 1.68 10.13
C THR A 742 32.72 1.18 11.56
N GLN A 743 33.39 0.06 11.81
CA GLN A 743 33.51 -0.57 13.12
C GLN A 743 34.98 -0.56 13.52
N LEU A 744 35.29 -0.07 14.73
CA LEU A 744 36.63 0.02 15.31
C LEU A 744 36.75 -0.84 16.57
#